data_AF-A0A168HS83-F1
#
_entry.id   AF-A0A168HS83-F1
#
_cell.length_a   1.000
_cell.length_b   1.000
_cell.length_c   1.000
_cell.angle_alpha   90.00
_cell.angle_beta   90.00
_cell.angle_gamma   90.00
#
_symmetry.space_group_name_H-M   'P 1'
#
loop_
_entity.id
_entity.type
_entity.pdbx_description
1 polymer ?
#
loop_
_entity_poly.entity_id
_entity_poly.type
_entity_poly.pdbx_seq_one_letter_code
_entity_poly.pdbx_strand_id
1 'polypeptide(L)'
;MSTDPYSARARAKSTGQSKEYFKQLYSQLLPYYVDLRDGNKETTKVLRDFGNSPEECGKVINLLLGIGQCHIVDDWKQINEGVNALSQYFESASLHEFEVAYDVHNTTEMKSYANALIALNGGSTCMQTYVQKHPIFYDNPFKPEDNFVTTHDDLTPFKKLMALVTDELKQQSSLVIEVFPEKMDAFYMFADRVFEDVIAEFVAQLLGRAMSISTHLYLHTMSVVLTSTKKVINVLTSDELPKSIEKDRGINLLFKLFLPFLDDYLYEESTYAENITKQYIEEWVTRHSASTSISYLPCGVFLNSNVQSCRNYLAAFKKVLTLPVDLVSTAATTIASPFQRASTISGTSNKRASTMSTDSIATPQSTPPSTPKVSTQMARSSSSSIMDQPPRSPTTYGKDVTGQLEFARQELDMLQNYLSLETSLQLIHINKESERRVQQFIDIGFPGRMKADLHHTYEQIFIQLLKTLGHTHIQPGFDSAASRLSSYKPNADASNEDVPPLTEFFELVHVADVIQQMIQLYYDEEITKNVDKLDFMNEVNKEKKSFERLLDDCVAQGMDRGIQVLLSQVEFILAHEQRKEDYNPPSDAMPDLKPTKACRDTIQCLKTNTSMLVGAAEKGTMDLFFSEIGRRFFEILCKHLKLQTVNEMGGFRYISDMNAYYDFIQSLRQKTITPYFLALKSLANLYIIESATDIKSLIHDLERYHGLMRVEDLFEFAACRSDWPVIKRVVQKDMTDCSIM
;
A
#
# COMPACT_ATOMS: atom_id res chain seq x y z
N MET A 1 36.41 -25.06 -30.13
CA MET A 1 36.39 -26.52 -29.82
C MET A 1 36.97 -26.69 -28.44
N SER A 2 36.14 -26.92 -27.42
CA SER A 2 36.63 -27.20 -26.06
C SER A 2 37.16 -28.63 -26.02
N THR A 3 38.42 -28.82 -25.61
CA THR A 3 38.98 -30.15 -25.42
C THR A 3 38.40 -30.77 -24.15
N ASP A 4 37.63 -31.83 -24.32
CA ASP A 4 37.08 -32.65 -23.24
C ASP A 4 38.15 -32.96 -22.17
N PRO A 5 37.93 -32.61 -20.88
CA PRO A 5 38.89 -32.85 -19.81
C PRO A 5 39.22 -34.33 -19.58
N TYR A 6 38.36 -35.27 -19.99
CA TYR A 6 38.69 -36.70 -19.97
C TYR A 6 39.79 -37.05 -20.99
N SER A 7 39.78 -36.43 -22.17
CA SER A 7 40.78 -36.64 -23.21
C SER A 7 42.19 -36.14 -22.82
N ALA A 8 42.28 -35.15 -21.92
CA ALA A 8 43.54 -34.64 -21.39
C ALA A 8 44.18 -35.62 -20.39
N ARG A 9 43.39 -36.23 -19.49
CA ARG A 9 43.87 -37.24 -18.53
C ARG A 9 44.44 -38.48 -19.23
N ALA A 10 43.84 -38.90 -20.35
CA ALA A 10 44.30 -40.05 -21.13
C ALA A 10 45.68 -39.87 -21.80
N ARG A 11 46.23 -38.65 -21.86
CA ARG A 11 47.54 -38.34 -22.47
C ARG A 11 48.65 -38.04 -21.46
N ALA A 12 48.35 -38.04 -20.16
CA ALA A 12 49.40 -38.05 -19.15
C ALA A 12 50.12 -39.41 -19.22
N LYS A 13 51.45 -39.42 -19.42
CA LYS A 13 52.25 -40.64 -19.27
C LYS A 13 52.05 -41.16 -17.84
N SER A 14 51.39 -42.30 -17.70
CA SER A 14 51.24 -42.97 -16.40
C SER A 14 52.62 -43.13 -15.75
N THR A 15 52.78 -42.60 -14.54
CA THR A 15 54.07 -42.52 -13.84
C THR A 15 54.58 -43.88 -13.33
N GLY A 16 53.91 -45.00 -13.66
CA GLY A 16 54.21 -46.34 -13.15
C GLY A 16 53.78 -46.54 -11.69
N GLN A 17 53.85 -45.48 -10.88
CA GLN A 17 53.54 -45.44 -9.45
C GLN A 17 52.19 -46.09 -9.09
N SER A 18 51.11 -45.81 -9.84
CA SER A 18 49.80 -46.43 -9.57
C SER A 18 49.79 -47.95 -9.76
N LYS A 19 50.59 -48.47 -10.70
CA LYS A 19 50.75 -49.91 -10.94
C LYS A 19 51.62 -50.58 -9.88
N GLU A 20 52.65 -49.88 -9.39
CA GLU A 20 53.47 -50.34 -8.26
C GLU A 20 52.68 -50.35 -6.95
N TYR A 21 51.91 -49.29 -6.69
CA TYR A 21 51.03 -49.17 -5.53
C TYR A 21 49.93 -50.25 -5.55
N PHE A 22 49.29 -50.50 -6.70
CA PHE A 22 48.36 -51.62 -6.86
C PHE A 22 49.04 -52.97 -6.60
N LYS A 23 50.26 -53.18 -7.09
CA LYS A 23 51.03 -54.43 -6.84
C LYS A 23 51.34 -54.61 -5.34
N GLN A 24 51.66 -53.53 -4.63
CA GLN A 24 51.89 -53.56 -3.17
C GLN A 24 50.61 -53.93 -2.42
N LEU A 25 49.51 -53.19 -2.66
CA LEU A 25 48.18 -53.49 -2.09
C LEU A 25 47.74 -54.92 -2.37
N TYR A 26 47.87 -55.37 -3.63
CA TYR A 26 47.54 -56.74 -4.05
C TYR A 26 48.34 -57.78 -3.27
N SER A 27 49.66 -57.59 -3.11
CA SER A 27 50.50 -58.53 -2.35
C SER A 27 50.15 -58.62 -0.86
N GLN A 28 49.59 -57.55 -0.29
CA GLN A 28 49.17 -57.48 1.12
C GLN A 28 47.75 -58.03 1.34
N LEU A 29 46.83 -57.80 0.39
CA LEU A 29 45.41 -58.13 0.53
C LEU A 29 45.05 -59.53 -0.01
N LEU A 30 45.81 -60.09 -0.96
CA LEU A 30 45.55 -61.42 -1.52
C LEU A 30 45.48 -62.54 -0.46
N PRO A 31 46.34 -62.59 0.60
CA PRO A 31 46.22 -63.61 1.65
C PRO A 31 44.91 -63.55 2.44
N TYR A 32 44.31 -62.36 2.58
CA TYR A 32 43.02 -62.16 3.23
C TYR A 32 41.85 -62.44 2.29
N TYR A 33 41.99 -62.12 1.00
CA TYR A 33 40.98 -62.43 -0.01
C TYR A 33 40.82 -63.95 -0.22
N VAL A 34 41.93 -64.70 -0.31
CA VAL A 34 41.88 -66.17 -0.51
C VAL A 34 41.39 -66.92 0.75
N ASP A 35 41.57 -66.35 1.95
CA ASP A 35 41.07 -66.90 3.22
C ASP A 35 39.54 -67.07 3.24
N LEU A 36 38.83 -66.19 2.53
CA LEU A 36 37.36 -66.17 2.47
C LEU A 36 36.76 -67.29 1.60
N ARG A 37 37.58 -68.12 0.95
CA ARG A 37 37.14 -69.30 0.17
C ARG A 37 36.38 -70.33 1.01
N ASP A 38 36.76 -70.48 2.29
CA ASP A 38 36.19 -71.50 3.19
C ASP A 38 34.86 -71.07 3.85
N GLY A 39 34.39 -69.84 3.59
CA GLY A 39 33.04 -69.37 3.95
C GLY A 39 32.74 -69.16 5.44
N ASN A 40 33.73 -69.31 6.33
CA ASN A 40 33.51 -69.23 7.78
C ASN A 40 33.57 -67.77 8.30
N LYS A 41 32.40 -67.22 8.66
CA LYS A 41 32.23 -65.78 8.94
C LYS A 41 32.98 -65.30 10.18
N GLU A 42 32.99 -66.09 11.25
CA GLU A 42 33.42 -65.68 12.60
C GLU A 42 34.93 -65.83 12.85
N THR A 43 35.65 -66.57 12.01
CA THR A 43 37.08 -66.89 12.21
C THR A 43 38.01 -66.41 11.10
N THR A 44 37.51 -65.54 10.20
CA THR A 44 38.30 -64.92 9.13
C THR A 44 39.55 -64.23 9.66
N LYS A 45 40.70 -64.39 8.99
CA LYS A 45 41.96 -63.68 9.33
C LYS A 45 41.78 -62.17 9.44
N VAL A 46 40.89 -61.56 8.64
CA VAL A 46 40.56 -60.13 8.69
C VAL A 46 40.04 -59.72 10.08
N LEU A 47 39.08 -60.46 10.65
CA LEU A 47 38.51 -60.15 11.97
C LEU A 47 39.50 -60.45 13.10
N ARG A 48 40.34 -61.48 12.95
CA ARG A 48 41.36 -61.80 13.96
C ARG A 48 42.49 -60.76 14.01
N ASP A 49 42.93 -60.30 12.84
CA ASP A 49 44.12 -59.44 12.72
C ASP A 49 43.75 -57.94 12.85
N PHE A 50 42.53 -57.53 12.47
CA PHE A 50 42.05 -56.14 12.53
C PHE A 50 40.81 -55.90 13.42
N GLY A 51 40.26 -56.91 14.09
CA GLY A 51 39.04 -56.77 14.90
C GLY A 51 39.18 -55.82 16.11
N ASN A 52 40.40 -55.58 16.58
CA ASN A 52 40.68 -54.62 17.65
C ASN A 52 40.66 -53.15 17.17
N SER A 53 40.68 -52.89 15.86
CA SER A 53 40.69 -51.56 15.24
C SER A 53 39.57 -51.48 14.18
N PRO A 54 38.32 -51.20 14.58
CA PRO A 54 37.16 -51.29 13.68
C PRO A 54 37.29 -50.37 12.45
N GLU A 55 37.90 -49.19 12.60
CA GLU A 55 38.22 -48.32 11.46
C GLU A 55 39.11 -48.97 10.41
N GLU A 56 40.12 -49.74 10.82
CA GLU A 56 41.05 -50.41 9.91
C GLU A 56 40.40 -51.63 9.29
N CYS A 57 39.62 -52.38 10.07
CA CYS A 57 38.81 -53.48 9.58
C CYS A 57 37.86 -53.03 8.46
N GLY A 58 37.13 -51.94 8.64
CA GLY A 58 36.25 -51.36 7.62
C GLY A 58 37.00 -50.96 6.34
N LYS A 59 38.19 -50.32 6.47
CA LYS A 59 39.07 -49.98 5.33
C LYS A 59 39.53 -51.23 4.58
N VAL A 60 39.94 -52.28 5.29
CA VAL A 60 40.41 -53.55 4.69
C VAL A 60 39.27 -54.26 3.97
N ILE A 61 38.06 -54.33 4.55
CA ILE A 61 36.90 -54.95 3.90
C ILE A 61 36.50 -54.18 2.63
N ASN A 62 36.50 -52.84 2.65
CA ASN A 62 36.26 -52.03 1.45
C ASN A 62 37.30 -52.29 0.34
N LEU A 63 38.59 -52.41 0.70
CA LEU A 63 39.64 -52.77 -0.25
C LEU A 63 39.48 -54.21 -0.81
N LEU A 64 38.99 -55.16 0.00
CA LEU A 64 38.68 -56.52 -0.45
C LEU A 64 37.48 -56.55 -1.41
N LEU A 65 36.44 -55.75 -1.16
CA LEU A 65 35.33 -55.54 -2.11
C LEU A 65 35.85 -54.97 -3.43
N GLY A 66 36.75 -53.99 -3.38
CA GLY A 66 37.41 -53.42 -4.57
C GLY A 66 38.23 -54.44 -5.36
N ILE A 67 39.00 -55.30 -4.68
CA ILE A 67 39.75 -56.41 -5.31
C ILE A 67 38.81 -57.46 -5.91
N GLY A 68 37.67 -57.73 -5.26
CA GLY A 68 36.65 -58.65 -5.77
C GLY A 68 36.07 -58.24 -7.13
N GLN A 69 36.07 -56.94 -7.46
CA GLN A 69 35.65 -56.43 -8.76
C GLN A 69 36.70 -56.64 -9.87
N CYS A 70 37.94 -57.00 -9.53
CA CYS A 70 39.02 -57.23 -10.49
C CYS A 70 39.07 -58.67 -11.04
N HIS A 71 38.20 -59.58 -10.58
CA HIS A 71 38.05 -60.97 -11.09
C HIS A 71 39.38 -61.74 -11.26
N ILE A 72 40.24 -61.72 -10.24
CA ILE A 72 41.65 -62.11 -10.36
C ILE A 72 41.88 -63.63 -10.28
N VAL A 73 40.96 -64.39 -9.68
CA VAL A 73 41.07 -65.84 -9.43
C VAL A 73 39.87 -66.55 -10.03
N ASP A 74 40.02 -67.76 -10.57
CA ASP A 74 38.96 -68.47 -11.31
C ASP A 74 37.67 -68.69 -10.49
N ASP A 75 37.78 -68.87 -9.17
CA ASP A 75 36.67 -69.04 -8.23
C ASP A 75 36.21 -67.74 -7.54
N TRP A 76 36.53 -66.58 -8.12
CA TRP A 76 36.20 -65.24 -7.57
C TRP A 76 34.73 -65.09 -7.12
N LYS A 77 33.78 -65.83 -7.71
CA LYS A 77 32.36 -65.79 -7.33
C LYS A 77 32.14 -66.26 -5.89
N GLN A 78 32.68 -67.43 -5.54
CA GLN A 78 32.54 -68.01 -4.20
C GLN A 78 33.26 -67.16 -3.15
N ILE A 79 34.43 -66.62 -3.50
CA ILE A 79 35.16 -65.71 -2.62
C ILE A 79 34.39 -64.39 -2.44
N ASN A 80 33.82 -63.80 -3.50
CA ASN A 80 33.03 -62.57 -3.40
C ASN A 80 31.73 -62.77 -2.60
N GLU A 81 31.09 -63.93 -2.67
CA GLU A 81 29.97 -64.28 -1.77
C GLU A 81 30.43 -64.26 -0.30
N GLY A 82 31.62 -64.80 0.00
CA GLY A 82 32.25 -64.70 1.32
C GLY A 82 32.58 -63.27 1.74
N VAL A 83 33.18 -62.45 0.87
CA VAL A 83 33.48 -61.02 1.12
C VAL A 83 32.21 -60.22 1.39
N ASN A 84 31.16 -60.43 0.59
CA ASN A 84 29.86 -59.76 0.79
C ASN A 84 29.21 -60.17 2.11
N ALA A 85 29.26 -61.46 2.46
CA ALA A 85 28.74 -61.95 3.73
C ALA A 85 29.52 -61.42 4.94
N LEU A 86 30.85 -61.26 4.82
CA LEU A 86 31.68 -60.59 5.84
C LEU A 86 31.33 -59.10 5.95
N SER A 87 31.16 -58.40 4.82
CA SER A 87 30.78 -57.00 4.81
C SER A 87 29.42 -56.76 5.48
N GLN A 88 28.41 -57.59 5.18
CA GLN A 88 27.09 -57.51 5.82
C GLN A 88 27.14 -57.82 7.31
N TYR A 89 27.94 -58.81 7.72
CA TYR A 89 28.13 -59.15 9.13
C TYR A 89 28.82 -58.00 9.88
N PHE A 90 29.90 -57.45 9.32
CA PHE A 90 30.64 -56.34 9.92
C PHE A 90 29.81 -55.04 9.96
N GLU A 91 29.01 -54.74 8.94
CA GLU A 91 28.06 -53.62 8.94
C GLU A 91 27.02 -53.78 10.06
N SER A 92 26.35 -54.95 10.12
CA SER A 92 25.33 -55.22 11.15
C SER A 92 25.88 -55.18 12.57
N ALA A 93 27.06 -55.77 12.80
CA ALA A 93 27.72 -55.74 14.10
C ALA A 93 28.16 -54.32 14.49
N SER A 94 28.80 -53.57 13.58
CA SER A 94 29.26 -52.20 13.86
C SER A 94 28.09 -51.22 14.06
N LEU A 95 26.96 -51.43 13.37
CA LEU A 95 25.72 -50.68 13.62
C LEU A 95 25.15 -50.97 15.00
N HIS A 96 25.11 -52.25 15.43
CA HIS A 96 24.63 -52.59 16.76
C HIS A 96 25.50 -51.99 17.88
N GLU A 97 26.82 -52.08 17.76
CA GLU A 97 27.73 -51.45 18.72
C GLU A 97 27.63 -49.91 18.70
N PHE A 98 27.38 -49.30 17.54
CA PHE A 98 27.07 -47.87 17.42
C PHE A 98 25.75 -47.50 18.14
N GLU A 99 24.69 -48.32 18.01
CA GLU A 99 23.43 -48.13 18.74
C GLU A 99 23.60 -48.25 20.26
N VAL A 100 24.38 -49.23 20.73
CA VAL A 100 24.69 -49.39 22.16
C VAL A 100 25.49 -48.19 22.68
N ALA A 101 26.49 -47.72 21.92
CA ALA A 101 27.26 -46.54 22.28
C ALA A 101 26.40 -45.25 22.26
N TYR A 102 25.43 -45.15 21.35
CA TYR A 102 24.45 -44.06 21.30
C TYR A 102 23.55 -44.04 22.54
N ASP A 103 22.98 -45.19 22.91
CA ASP A 103 22.09 -45.34 24.08
C ASP A 103 22.80 -45.07 25.42
N VAL A 104 24.13 -45.28 25.47
CA VAL A 104 24.99 -44.98 26.63
C VAL A 104 25.62 -43.57 26.55
N HIS A 105 25.41 -42.84 25.45
CA HIS A 105 26.01 -41.53 25.15
C HIS A 105 27.56 -41.52 25.13
N ASN A 106 28.18 -42.63 24.70
CA ASN A 106 29.64 -42.73 24.60
C ASN A 106 30.15 -42.21 23.25
N THR A 107 30.47 -40.91 23.18
CA THR A 107 30.91 -40.24 21.94
C THR A 107 32.19 -40.84 21.34
N THR A 108 33.07 -41.45 22.15
CA THR A 108 34.33 -42.04 21.65
C THR A 108 34.10 -43.36 20.91
N GLU A 109 33.24 -44.24 21.43
CA GLU A 109 32.87 -45.49 20.76
C GLU A 109 31.98 -45.21 19.54
N MET A 110 31.02 -44.28 19.66
CA MET A 110 30.22 -43.81 18.53
C MET A 110 31.10 -43.32 17.37
N LYS A 111 32.13 -42.51 17.65
CA LYS A 111 33.09 -42.02 16.64
C LYS A 111 33.84 -43.17 15.96
N SER A 112 34.33 -44.13 16.75
CA SER A 112 35.08 -45.29 16.28
C SER A 112 34.27 -46.14 15.29
N TYR A 113 33.03 -46.49 15.66
CA TYR A 113 32.14 -47.28 14.80
C TYR A 113 31.56 -46.48 13.64
N ALA A 114 31.27 -45.18 13.79
CA ALA A 114 30.89 -44.30 12.68
C ALA A 114 32.00 -44.22 11.62
N ASN A 115 33.26 -44.01 12.04
CA ASN A 115 34.40 -44.01 11.12
C ASN A 115 34.60 -45.38 10.43
N ALA A 116 34.36 -46.48 11.13
CA ALA A 116 34.41 -47.84 10.57
C ALA A 116 33.35 -48.06 9.47
N LEU A 117 32.10 -47.67 9.74
CA LEU A 117 30.99 -47.76 8.78
C LEU A 117 31.20 -46.82 7.57
N ILE A 118 31.71 -45.61 7.81
CA ILE A 118 32.08 -44.66 6.76
C ILE A 118 33.20 -45.21 5.87
N ALA A 119 34.20 -45.86 6.45
CA ALA A 119 35.26 -46.52 5.69
C ALA A 119 34.77 -47.74 4.90
N LEU A 120 33.73 -48.43 5.39
CA LEU A 120 33.15 -49.60 4.74
C LEU A 120 32.32 -49.23 3.51
N ASN A 121 31.29 -48.39 3.68
CA ASN A 121 30.26 -48.14 2.66
C ASN A 121 29.84 -46.67 2.51
N GLY A 122 30.55 -45.74 3.16
CA GLY A 122 30.20 -44.31 3.20
C GLY A 122 29.26 -43.95 4.36
N GLY A 123 28.81 -44.91 5.17
CA GLY A 123 28.13 -44.67 6.45
C GLY A 123 26.70 -44.14 6.34
N SER A 124 26.04 -44.25 5.18
CA SER A 124 24.64 -43.81 5.01
C SER A 124 23.69 -44.52 5.97
N THR A 125 23.86 -45.84 6.17
CA THR A 125 23.10 -46.64 7.15
C THR A 125 23.31 -46.12 8.57
N CYS A 126 24.55 -45.81 8.95
CA CYS A 126 24.90 -45.25 10.27
C CYS A 126 24.17 -43.92 10.54
N MET A 127 24.12 -43.05 9.52
CA MET A 127 23.40 -41.77 9.62
C MET A 127 21.88 -41.96 9.71
N GLN A 128 21.33 -42.93 8.97
CA GLN A 128 19.89 -43.26 9.06
C GLN A 128 19.53 -43.79 10.45
N THR A 129 20.32 -44.71 11.01
CA THR A 129 20.13 -45.20 12.39
C THR A 129 20.25 -44.07 13.41
N TYR A 130 21.22 -43.16 13.27
CA TYR A 130 21.38 -42.00 14.14
C TYR A 130 20.14 -41.09 14.14
N VAL A 131 19.56 -40.82 12.96
CA VAL A 131 18.30 -40.07 12.82
C VAL A 131 17.14 -40.84 13.46
N GLN A 132 16.98 -42.13 13.12
CA GLN A 132 15.87 -42.98 13.59
C GLN A 132 15.89 -43.28 15.09
N LYS A 133 17.04 -43.20 15.76
CA LYS A 133 17.15 -43.34 17.23
C LYS A 133 16.83 -42.04 17.97
N HIS A 134 16.71 -40.90 17.29
CA HIS A 134 16.64 -39.60 17.95
C HIS A 134 15.21 -39.29 18.47
N PRO A 135 15.00 -38.97 19.77
CA PRO A 135 13.66 -38.79 20.35
C PRO A 135 12.78 -37.73 19.67
N ILE A 136 13.39 -36.69 19.08
CA ILE A 136 12.69 -35.58 18.40
C ILE A 136 11.69 -36.03 17.32
N PHE A 137 11.87 -37.20 16.71
CA PHE A 137 11.00 -37.73 15.66
C PHE A 137 9.74 -38.44 16.18
N TYR A 138 9.66 -38.72 17.49
CA TYR A 138 8.56 -39.49 18.09
C TYR A 138 7.90 -38.74 19.25
N ASP A 139 8.70 -38.15 20.14
CA ASP A 139 8.22 -37.51 21.37
C ASP A 139 7.94 -36.02 21.14
N ASN A 140 6.90 -35.71 20.35
CA ASN A 140 6.41 -34.33 20.21
C ASN A 140 5.41 -33.99 21.35
N PRO A 141 5.75 -33.08 22.29
CA PRO A 141 4.88 -32.75 23.42
C PRO A 141 3.76 -31.76 23.07
N PHE A 142 3.71 -31.22 21.85
CA PHE A 142 2.74 -30.22 21.41
C PHE A 142 1.83 -30.77 20.31
N LYS A 143 0.53 -30.45 20.35
CA LYS A 143 -0.40 -30.76 19.25
C LYS A 143 -0.67 -29.50 18.41
N PRO A 144 -0.88 -29.63 17.08
CA PRO A 144 -1.28 -28.50 16.25
C PRO A 144 -2.59 -27.84 16.73
N GLU A 145 -3.55 -28.64 17.21
CA GLU A 145 -4.87 -28.18 17.66
C GLU A 145 -4.81 -27.23 18.88
N ASP A 146 -3.86 -27.43 19.78
CA ASP A 146 -3.71 -26.63 21.01
C ASP A 146 -3.43 -25.14 20.73
N ASN A 147 -2.96 -24.81 19.52
CA ASN A 147 -2.65 -23.44 19.11
C ASN A 147 -3.89 -22.54 19.00
N PHE A 148 -5.10 -23.11 18.89
CA PHE A 148 -6.33 -22.35 18.62
C PHE A 148 -7.33 -22.36 19.80
N VAL A 149 -6.92 -22.80 20.99
CA VAL A 149 -7.85 -23.05 22.12
C VAL A 149 -8.00 -21.85 23.08
N THR A 150 -6.92 -21.14 23.39
CA THR A 150 -6.92 -20.08 24.42
C THR A 150 -6.85 -18.66 23.87
N THR A 151 -6.03 -18.44 22.83
CA THR A 151 -5.86 -17.15 22.13
C THR A 151 -5.46 -17.46 20.69
N HIS A 152 -6.32 -17.15 19.71
CA HIS A 152 -6.11 -17.56 18.32
C HIS A 152 -4.84 -16.98 17.65
N ASP A 153 -4.39 -15.79 18.06
CA ASP A 153 -3.38 -15.03 17.31
C ASP A 153 -1.92 -15.35 17.67
N ASP A 154 -1.65 -15.93 18.85
CA ASP A 154 -0.28 -15.94 19.40
C ASP A 154 0.48 -17.25 19.15
N LEU A 155 -0.18 -18.33 18.71
CA LEU A 155 0.43 -19.60 18.27
C LEU A 155 1.53 -20.13 19.23
N THR A 156 1.30 -19.96 20.52
CA THR A 156 2.29 -20.20 21.59
C THR A 156 2.82 -21.64 21.63
N PRO A 157 2.01 -22.71 21.45
CA PRO A 157 2.53 -24.07 21.34
C PRO A 157 3.51 -24.26 20.18
N PHE A 158 3.21 -23.74 18.98
CA PHE A 158 4.12 -23.80 17.84
C PHE A 158 5.42 -23.00 18.09
N LYS A 159 5.34 -21.79 18.68
CA LYS A 159 6.54 -21.03 19.07
C LYS A 159 7.42 -21.79 20.07
N LYS A 160 6.82 -22.55 20.99
CA LYS A 160 7.55 -23.44 21.94
C LYS A 160 8.16 -24.66 21.24
N LEU A 161 7.46 -25.29 20.30
CA LEU A 161 8.02 -26.36 19.48
C LEU A 161 9.25 -25.88 18.70
N MET A 162 9.18 -24.72 18.04
CA MET A 162 10.32 -24.14 17.32
C MET A 162 11.50 -23.83 18.24
N ALA A 163 11.26 -23.41 19.48
CA ALA A 163 12.33 -23.23 20.47
C ALA A 163 12.99 -24.56 20.88
N LEU A 164 12.18 -25.60 21.17
CA LEU A 164 12.66 -26.95 21.48
C LEU A 164 13.52 -27.52 20.34
N VAL A 165 13.01 -27.45 19.10
CA VAL A 165 13.73 -27.88 17.89
C VAL A 165 15.04 -27.10 17.70
N THR A 166 15.03 -25.78 17.98
CA THR A 166 16.24 -24.94 17.89
C THR A 166 17.30 -25.36 18.92
N ASP A 167 16.91 -25.63 20.16
CA ASP A 167 17.84 -26.01 21.23
C ASP A 167 18.34 -27.44 21.08
N GLU A 168 17.54 -28.33 20.48
CA GLU A 168 18.00 -29.67 20.09
C GLU A 168 19.02 -29.61 18.95
N LEU A 169 18.72 -28.87 17.87
CA LEU A 169 19.66 -28.73 16.74
C LEU A 169 21.00 -28.09 17.16
N LYS A 170 21.02 -27.21 18.18
CA LYS A 170 22.27 -26.74 18.80
C LYS A 170 23.07 -27.87 19.44
N GLN A 171 22.43 -28.71 20.25
CA GLN A 171 23.08 -29.83 20.92
C GLN A 171 23.64 -30.84 19.89
N GLN A 172 22.84 -31.16 18.88
CA GLN A 172 23.25 -32.03 17.78
C GLN A 172 24.40 -31.45 16.96
N SER A 173 24.49 -30.12 16.79
CA SER A 173 25.63 -29.49 16.10
C SER A 173 26.98 -29.76 16.78
N SER A 174 27.01 -29.83 18.12
CA SER A 174 28.19 -30.17 18.90
C SER A 174 28.51 -31.66 18.78
N LEU A 175 27.52 -32.52 19.02
CA LEU A 175 27.67 -33.98 19.04
C LEU A 175 28.13 -34.53 17.68
N VAL A 176 27.61 -33.99 16.58
CA VAL A 176 27.95 -34.43 15.22
C VAL A 176 29.43 -34.19 14.88
N ILE A 177 30.07 -33.14 15.40
CA ILE A 177 31.51 -32.88 15.18
C ILE A 177 32.38 -33.89 15.93
N GLU A 178 31.96 -34.26 17.14
CA GLU A 178 32.67 -35.25 17.95
C GLU A 178 32.59 -36.64 17.33
N VAL A 179 31.44 -37.01 16.76
CA VAL A 179 31.16 -38.36 16.26
C VAL A 179 31.50 -38.54 14.78
N PHE A 180 31.16 -37.61 13.90
CA PHE A 180 31.25 -37.78 12.45
C PHE A 180 32.39 -36.96 11.80
N PRO A 181 33.08 -37.49 10.77
CA PRO A 181 34.12 -36.76 10.05
C PRO A 181 33.52 -35.72 9.09
N GLU A 182 34.18 -34.57 8.92
CA GLU A 182 33.69 -33.44 8.11
C GLU A 182 33.31 -33.75 6.65
N LYS A 183 33.80 -34.87 6.09
CA LYS A 183 33.43 -35.35 4.75
C LYS A 183 31.98 -35.85 4.67
N MET A 184 31.43 -36.29 5.80
CA MET A 184 30.02 -36.63 5.93
C MET A 184 29.29 -35.40 6.45
N ASP A 185 28.33 -34.93 5.67
CA ASP A 185 27.53 -33.75 5.97
C ASP A 185 26.36 -34.06 6.92
N ALA A 186 26.67 -34.80 7.98
CA ALA A 186 25.73 -35.40 8.93
C ALA A 186 24.80 -34.35 9.56
N PHE A 187 25.32 -33.18 9.91
CA PHE A 187 24.51 -32.14 10.57
C PHE A 187 23.43 -31.60 9.64
N TYR A 188 23.75 -31.35 8.36
CA TYR A 188 22.74 -30.97 7.38
C TYR A 188 21.75 -32.10 7.13
N MET A 189 22.21 -33.35 6.99
CA MET A 189 21.31 -34.50 6.80
C MET A 189 20.32 -34.68 7.96
N PHE A 190 20.76 -34.44 9.20
CA PHE A 190 19.88 -34.44 10.37
C PHE A 190 18.89 -33.27 10.34
N ALA A 191 19.36 -32.04 10.06
CA ALA A 191 18.50 -30.87 9.96
C ALA A 191 17.45 -31.00 8.83
N ASP A 192 17.84 -31.50 7.66
CA ASP A 192 16.94 -31.76 6.52
C ASP A 192 15.82 -32.74 6.91
N ARG A 193 16.16 -33.81 7.66
CA ARG A 193 15.20 -34.76 8.23
C ARG A 193 14.28 -34.13 9.27
N VAL A 194 14.79 -33.33 10.20
CA VAL A 194 13.94 -32.61 11.18
C VAL A 194 12.97 -31.66 10.49
N PHE A 195 13.39 -30.97 9.42
CA PHE A 195 12.51 -30.10 8.64
C PHE A 195 11.46 -30.88 7.84
N GLU A 196 11.84 -31.99 7.18
CA GLU A 196 10.97 -32.84 6.37
C GLU A 196 9.96 -33.64 7.21
N ASP A 197 10.42 -34.31 8.27
CA ASP A 197 9.63 -35.29 9.01
C ASP A 197 8.91 -34.67 10.24
N VAL A 198 9.50 -33.69 10.93
CA VAL A 198 8.91 -33.10 12.17
C VAL A 198 8.23 -31.75 11.91
N ILE A 199 8.93 -30.82 11.26
CA ILE A 199 8.40 -29.45 11.07
C ILE A 199 7.31 -29.45 9.99
N ALA A 200 7.53 -30.09 8.84
CA ALA A 200 6.57 -30.05 7.74
C ALA A 200 5.25 -30.76 8.09
N GLU A 201 5.27 -31.89 8.80
CA GLU A 201 4.02 -32.54 9.25
C GLU A 201 3.23 -31.62 10.20
N PHE A 202 3.90 -31.03 11.20
CA PHE A 202 3.24 -30.12 12.15
C PHE A 202 2.67 -28.89 11.44
N VAL A 203 3.43 -28.28 10.52
CA VAL A 203 3.02 -27.11 9.74
C VAL A 203 1.84 -27.44 8.82
N ALA A 204 1.86 -28.59 8.13
CA ALA A 204 0.75 -29.03 7.28
C ALA A 204 -0.56 -29.15 8.08
N GLN A 205 -0.50 -29.81 9.26
CA GLN A 205 -1.66 -29.95 10.14
C GLN A 205 -2.12 -28.59 10.71
N LEU A 206 -1.18 -27.73 11.13
CA LEU A 206 -1.49 -26.40 11.68
C LEU A 206 -2.17 -25.49 10.65
N LEU A 207 -1.63 -25.42 9.44
CA LEU A 207 -2.17 -24.61 8.34
C LEU A 207 -3.53 -25.12 7.86
N GLY A 208 -3.69 -26.45 7.72
CA GLY A 208 -4.97 -27.05 7.35
C GLY A 208 -6.07 -26.74 8.38
N ARG A 209 -5.73 -26.71 9.67
CA ARG A 209 -6.67 -26.28 10.72
C ARG A 209 -6.96 -24.78 10.69
N ALA A 210 -5.94 -23.92 10.50
CA ALA A 210 -6.15 -22.49 10.37
C ALA A 210 -7.10 -22.15 9.21
N MET A 211 -6.90 -22.77 8.04
CA MET A 211 -7.77 -22.61 6.87
C MET A 211 -9.21 -23.06 7.14
N SER A 212 -9.40 -24.15 7.89
CA SER A 212 -10.75 -24.61 8.26
C SER A 212 -11.51 -23.68 9.22
N ILE A 213 -10.82 -22.73 9.86
CA ILE A 213 -11.40 -21.74 10.77
C ILE A 213 -11.67 -20.42 10.04
N SER A 214 -10.65 -19.81 9.42
CA SER A 214 -10.82 -18.64 8.54
C SER A 214 -9.58 -18.37 7.68
N THR A 215 -9.79 -17.81 6.48
CA THR A 215 -8.69 -17.38 5.59
C THR A 215 -7.76 -16.38 6.27
N HIS A 216 -8.29 -15.40 7.03
CA HIS A 216 -7.46 -14.43 7.76
C HIS A 216 -6.53 -15.11 8.78
N LEU A 217 -7.05 -16.07 9.56
CA LEU A 217 -6.25 -16.82 10.52
C LEU A 217 -5.19 -17.68 9.81
N TYR A 218 -5.50 -18.25 8.64
CA TYR A 218 -4.53 -18.96 7.82
C TYR A 218 -3.38 -18.04 7.35
N LEU A 219 -3.67 -16.86 6.79
CA LEU A 219 -2.66 -15.92 6.31
C LEU A 219 -1.77 -15.40 7.45
N HIS A 220 -2.36 -15.09 8.61
CA HIS A 220 -1.61 -14.73 9.82
C HIS A 220 -0.75 -15.90 10.32
N THR A 221 -1.30 -17.11 10.39
CA THR A 221 -0.58 -18.32 10.80
C THR A 221 0.62 -18.58 9.90
N MET A 222 0.45 -18.44 8.57
CA MET A 222 1.53 -18.59 7.61
C MET A 222 2.68 -17.60 7.88
N SER A 223 2.38 -16.32 8.13
CA SER A 223 3.40 -15.31 8.46
C SER A 223 4.14 -15.62 9.77
N VAL A 224 3.44 -16.12 10.80
CA VAL A 224 4.07 -16.52 12.07
C VAL A 224 4.92 -17.79 11.91
N VAL A 225 4.47 -18.76 11.12
CA VAL A 225 5.23 -19.98 10.77
C VAL A 225 6.52 -19.61 10.03
N LEU A 226 6.43 -18.74 9.02
CA LEU A 226 7.58 -18.22 8.28
C LEU A 226 8.55 -17.47 9.20
N THR A 227 8.06 -16.55 10.01
CA THR A 227 8.89 -15.75 10.93
C THR A 227 9.59 -16.62 11.97
N SER A 228 8.95 -17.70 12.44
CA SER A 228 9.53 -18.59 13.44
C SER A 228 10.55 -19.55 12.83
N THR A 229 10.25 -20.16 11.68
CA THR A 229 11.18 -21.05 10.96
C THR A 229 12.40 -20.29 10.42
N LYS A 230 12.22 -19.04 9.94
CA LYS A 230 13.34 -18.13 9.60
C LYS A 230 14.25 -17.86 10.81
N LYS A 231 13.72 -17.75 12.03
CA LYS A 231 14.55 -17.63 13.26
C LYS A 231 15.35 -18.89 13.53
N VAL A 232 14.78 -20.09 13.33
CA VAL A 232 15.54 -21.36 13.44
C VAL A 232 16.71 -21.36 12.46
N ILE A 233 16.47 -21.06 11.18
CA ILE A 233 17.53 -21.02 10.16
C ILE A 233 18.58 -19.95 10.44
N ASN A 234 18.20 -18.77 10.93
CA ASN A 234 19.15 -17.73 11.33
C ASN A 234 20.09 -18.21 12.46
N VAL A 235 19.62 -19.08 13.35
CA VAL A 235 20.47 -19.73 14.36
C VAL A 235 21.36 -20.79 13.70
N LEU A 236 20.81 -21.69 12.86
CA LEU A 236 21.57 -22.74 12.17
C LEU A 236 22.65 -22.21 11.21
N THR A 237 22.50 -20.99 10.72
CA THR A 237 23.44 -20.31 9.81
C THR A 237 24.29 -19.24 10.52
N SER A 238 24.25 -19.19 11.86
CA SER A 238 25.12 -18.35 12.68
C SER A 238 26.52 -18.96 12.82
N ASP A 239 27.56 -18.12 12.76
CA ASP A 239 28.95 -18.51 12.98
C ASP A 239 29.26 -18.86 14.45
N GLU A 240 28.30 -18.66 15.36
CA GLU A 240 28.38 -19.03 16.79
C GLU A 240 28.20 -20.54 17.03
N LEU A 241 27.70 -21.29 16.04
CA LEU A 241 27.53 -22.74 16.16
C LEU A 241 28.84 -23.50 15.92
N PRO A 242 29.13 -24.55 16.70
CA PRO A 242 30.27 -25.44 16.45
C PRO A 242 30.31 -25.99 15.01
N LYS A 243 29.15 -26.31 14.44
CA LYS A 243 28.98 -26.61 13.01
C LYS A 243 27.79 -25.82 12.48
N SER A 244 28.06 -24.77 11.71
CA SER A 244 27.03 -24.00 11.02
C SER A 244 26.67 -24.62 9.65
N ILE A 245 25.47 -24.31 9.17
CA ILE A 245 24.99 -24.63 7.82
C ILE A 245 25.25 -23.42 6.92
N GLU A 246 25.65 -23.64 5.66
CA GLU A 246 25.77 -22.58 4.66
C GLU A 246 24.43 -21.88 4.41
N LYS A 247 24.43 -20.55 4.26
CA LYS A 247 23.21 -19.74 4.16
C LYS A 247 22.27 -20.18 3.04
N ASP A 248 22.81 -20.45 1.85
CA ASP A 248 22.03 -20.93 0.69
C ASP A 248 21.35 -22.28 0.98
N ARG A 249 21.97 -23.12 1.81
CA ARG A 249 21.45 -24.44 2.19
C ARG A 249 20.40 -24.32 3.29
N GLY A 250 20.55 -23.38 4.23
CA GLY A 250 19.50 -23.00 5.16
C GLY A 250 18.25 -22.44 4.45
N ILE A 251 18.43 -21.63 3.40
CA ILE A 251 17.32 -21.16 2.54
C ILE A 251 16.67 -22.33 1.79
N ASN A 252 17.45 -23.33 1.36
CA ASN A 252 16.91 -24.55 0.74
C ASN A 252 15.97 -25.34 1.67
N LEU A 253 16.27 -25.42 2.97
CA LEU A 253 15.37 -26.04 3.96
C LEU A 253 14.02 -25.33 4.04
N LEU A 254 14.00 -23.99 4.07
CA LEU A 254 12.74 -23.21 4.03
C LEU A 254 12.03 -23.39 2.69
N PHE A 255 12.77 -23.43 1.59
CA PHE A 255 12.21 -23.62 0.26
C PHE A 255 11.44 -24.95 0.18
N LYS A 256 12.05 -26.06 0.62
CA LYS A 256 11.38 -27.36 0.70
C LYS A 256 10.14 -27.33 1.60
N LEU A 257 10.22 -26.66 2.75
CA LEU A 257 9.12 -26.57 3.72
C LEU A 257 7.89 -25.81 3.16
N PHE A 258 8.10 -24.71 2.46
CA PHE A 258 7.00 -23.86 1.96
C PHE A 258 6.54 -24.20 0.52
N LEU A 259 7.34 -24.91 -0.27
CA LEU A 259 7.01 -25.31 -1.63
C LEU A 259 5.61 -25.97 -1.78
N PRO A 260 5.12 -26.85 -0.87
CA PRO A 260 3.81 -27.47 -1.00
C PRO A 260 2.63 -26.52 -0.77
N PHE A 261 2.85 -25.34 -0.18
CA PHE A 261 1.80 -24.42 0.27
C PHE A 261 1.81 -23.07 -0.43
N LEU A 262 2.89 -22.72 -1.15
CA LEU A 262 3.11 -21.34 -1.60
C LEU A 262 2.11 -20.91 -2.68
N ASP A 263 1.85 -21.74 -3.69
CA ASP A 263 0.95 -21.38 -4.80
C ASP A 263 -0.48 -21.11 -4.28
N ASP A 264 -0.99 -21.97 -3.38
CA ASP A 264 -2.30 -21.78 -2.72
C ASP A 264 -2.30 -20.53 -1.82
N TYR A 265 -1.25 -20.32 -1.04
CA TYR A 265 -1.11 -19.15 -0.16
C TYR A 265 -1.13 -17.83 -0.95
N LEU A 266 -0.41 -17.74 -2.08
CA LEU A 266 -0.35 -16.53 -2.89
C LEU A 266 -1.70 -16.22 -3.56
N TYR A 267 -2.43 -17.25 -3.97
CA TYR A 267 -3.79 -17.11 -4.48
C TYR A 267 -4.76 -16.60 -3.40
N GLU A 268 -4.73 -17.21 -2.21
CA GLU A 268 -5.59 -16.83 -1.09
C GLU A 268 -5.26 -15.42 -0.55
N GLU A 269 -3.98 -15.03 -0.46
CA GLU A 269 -3.57 -13.69 0.00
C GLU A 269 -4.06 -12.60 -0.96
N SER A 270 -3.91 -12.80 -2.28
CA SER A 270 -4.41 -11.84 -3.28
C SER A 270 -5.95 -11.76 -3.28
N THR A 271 -6.62 -12.92 -3.17
CA THR A 271 -8.10 -13.01 -3.18
C THR A 271 -8.70 -12.42 -1.90
N TYR A 272 -8.06 -12.64 -0.75
CA TYR A 272 -8.44 -12.05 0.53
C TYR A 272 -8.33 -10.53 0.51
N ALA A 273 -7.19 -10.00 0.02
CA ALA A 273 -6.99 -8.56 -0.12
C ALA A 273 -8.07 -7.92 -1.02
N GLU A 274 -8.41 -8.54 -2.15
CA GLU A 274 -9.48 -8.06 -3.03
C GLU A 274 -10.86 -8.06 -2.36
N ASN A 275 -11.25 -9.19 -1.75
CA ASN A 275 -12.59 -9.37 -1.19
C ASN A 275 -12.85 -8.47 0.02
N ILE A 276 -11.88 -8.35 0.93
CA ILE A 276 -12.00 -7.46 2.09
C ILE A 276 -12.08 -5.99 1.64
N THR A 277 -11.26 -5.59 0.67
CA THR A 277 -11.27 -4.23 0.09
C THR A 277 -12.65 -3.89 -0.49
N LYS A 278 -13.29 -4.81 -1.23
CA LYS A 278 -14.65 -4.64 -1.75
C LYS A 278 -15.69 -4.59 -0.63
N GLN A 279 -15.65 -5.52 0.33
CA GLN A 279 -16.59 -5.58 1.44
C GLN A 279 -16.59 -4.27 2.25
N TYR A 280 -15.42 -3.69 2.54
CA TYR A 280 -15.34 -2.40 3.24
C TYR A 280 -15.99 -1.24 2.47
N ILE A 281 -15.91 -1.23 1.13
CA ILE A 281 -16.64 -0.26 0.30
C ILE A 281 -18.15 -0.54 0.34
N GLU A 282 -18.58 -1.79 0.16
CA GLU A 282 -20.01 -2.17 0.18
C GLU A 282 -20.67 -1.83 1.53
N GLU A 283 -19.98 -2.10 2.65
CA GLU A 283 -20.41 -1.70 4.00
C GLU A 283 -20.45 -0.18 4.17
N TRP A 284 -19.55 0.58 3.54
CA TRP A 284 -19.59 2.03 3.53
C TRP A 284 -20.78 2.56 2.71
N VAL A 285 -20.98 2.08 1.48
CA VAL A 285 -22.12 2.45 0.61
C VAL A 285 -23.45 2.14 1.30
N THR A 286 -23.56 0.98 1.95
CA THR A 286 -24.77 0.57 2.67
C THR A 286 -25.07 1.47 3.87
N ARG A 287 -24.05 1.78 4.69
CA ARG A 287 -24.17 2.72 5.82
C ARG A 287 -24.55 4.12 5.35
N HIS A 288 -23.94 4.60 4.26
CA HIS A 288 -24.23 5.93 3.72
C HIS A 288 -25.65 6.02 3.18
N SER A 289 -26.09 5.03 2.39
CA SER A 289 -27.45 4.93 1.84
C SER A 289 -28.53 4.93 2.93
N ALA A 290 -28.26 4.33 4.09
CA ALA A 290 -29.18 4.38 5.23
C ALA A 290 -29.22 5.78 5.89
N SER A 291 -28.08 6.46 5.96
CA SER A 291 -27.91 7.78 6.61
C SER A 291 -28.55 8.93 5.83
N THR A 292 -28.57 8.87 4.49
CA THR A 292 -29.20 9.87 3.60
C THR A 292 -30.69 10.11 3.91
N SER A 293 -31.34 9.21 4.66
CA SER A 293 -32.72 9.33 5.13
C SER A 293 -32.98 10.49 6.11
N ILE A 294 -31.96 11.05 6.77
CA ILE A 294 -32.14 11.82 8.03
C ILE A 294 -31.57 13.26 8.05
N SER A 295 -30.70 13.67 7.11
CA SER A 295 -30.08 15.02 7.18
C SER A 295 -30.30 15.90 5.93
N TYR A 296 -31.22 16.85 6.07
CA TYR A 296 -31.29 18.05 5.23
C TYR A 296 -30.78 19.25 6.04
N LEU A 297 -29.47 19.52 5.99
CA LEU A 297 -28.85 20.70 6.61
C LEU A 297 -27.90 21.35 5.58
N PRO A 298 -28.02 22.66 5.28
CA PRO A 298 -27.16 23.32 4.30
C PRO A 298 -25.73 23.50 4.84
N CYS A 299 -24.74 22.99 4.11
CA CYS A 299 -23.32 23.24 4.40
C CYS A 299 -22.88 24.53 3.70
N GLY A 300 -22.77 25.64 4.45
CA GLY A 300 -22.57 26.98 3.86
C GLY A 300 -21.32 27.76 4.28
N VAL A 301 -20.44 27.23 5.16
CA VAL A 301 -19.38 28.08 5.78
C VAL A 301 -18.08 27.32 6.15
N PHE A 302 -17.44 26.55 5.26
CA PHE A 302 -16.24 25.74 5.65
C PHE A 302 -15.00 25.72 4.74
N LEU A 303 -14.99 26.40 3.58
CA LEU A 303 -13.91 26.23 2.58
C LEU A 303 -12.50 26.70 2.99
N ASN A 304 -12.36 27.79 3.76
CA ASN A 304 -11.03 28.36 4.07
C ASN A 304 -10.20 27.56 5.09
N SER A 305 -10.82 26.67 5.87
CA SER A 305 -10.12 25.76 6.80
C SER A 305 -9.51 24.54 6.09
N ASN A 306 -10.13 24.09 5.01
CA ASN A 306 -9.94 22.74 4.48
C ASN A 306 -8.52 22.50 3.93
N VAL A 307 -7.88 23.48 3.27
CA VAL A 307 -6.51 23.30 2.73
C VAL A 307 -5.48 23.08 3.84
N GLN A 308 -5.59 23.80 4.97
CA GLN A 308 -4.67 23.64 6.09
C GLN A 308 -4.96 22.35 6.88
N SER A 309 -6.24 21.96 7.04
CA SER A 309 -6.61 20.69 7.66
C SER A 309 -6.21 19.48 6.80
N CYS A 310 -6.33 19.54 5.48
CA CYS A 310 -5.82 18.51 4.57
C CYS A 310 -4.28 18.38 4.62
N ARG A 311 -3.55 19.51 4.67
CA ARG A 311 -2.08 19.47 4.85
C ARG A 311 -1.66 18.91 6.20
N ASN A 312 -2.44 19.19 7.26
CA ASN A 312 -2.24 18.60 8.59
C ASN A 312 -2.54 17.09 8.57
N TYR A 313 -3.59 16.67 7.86
CA TYR A 313 -3.95 15.27 7.67
C TYR A 313 -2.86 14.50 6.92
N LEU A 314 -2.32 15.04 5.81
CA LEU A 314 -1.22 14.42 5.07
C LEU A 314 0.05 14.26 5.96
N ALA A 315 0.33 15.25 6.81
CA ALA A 315 1.43 15.18 7.77
C ALA A 315 1.18 14.18 8.91
N ALA A 316 -0.07 13.96 9.31
CA ALA A 316 -0.47 12.92 10.25
C ALA A 316 -0.43 11.52 9.60
N PHE A 317 -0.94 11.39 8.38
CA PHE A 317 -0.88 10.18 7.55
C PHE A 317 0.55 9.69 7.34
N LYS A 318 1.48 10.59 6.98
CA LYS A 318 2.91 10.24 6.87
C LYS A 318 3.47 9.68 8.18
N LYS A 319 3.06 10.21 9.35
CA LYS A 319 3.44 9.62 10.64
C LYS A 319 2.80 8.24 10.86
N VAL A 320 1.52 8.07 10.53
CA VAL A 320 0.79 6.80 10.67
C VAL A 320 1.36 5.70 9.77
N LEU A 321 1.76 6.03 8.53
CA LEU A 321 2.46 5.11 7.63
C LEU A 321 3.79 4.63 8.21
N THR A 322 4.51 5.48 8.94
CA THR A 322 5.79 5.12 9.58
C THR A 322 5.65 4.34 10.90
N LEU A 323 4.43 4.12 11.42
CA LEU A 323 4.21 3.40 12.69
C LEU A 323 4.04 1.88 12.50
N PRO A 324 4.53 1.04 13.45
CA PRO A 324 4.31 -0.40 13.42
C PRO A 324 2.82 -0.79 13.59
N VAL A 325 2.37 -1.76 12.80
CA VAL A 325 0.93 -2.11 12.67
C VAL A 325 0.29 -2.65 13.95
N ASP A 326 1.06 -3.28 14.85
CA ASP A 326 0.53 -3.84 16.10
C ASP A 326 -0.08 -2.76 17.03
N LEU A 327 0.46 -1.53 17.01
CA LEU A 327 -0.16 -0.39 17.70
C LEU A 327 -1.28 0.24 16.87
N VAL A 328 -1.24 0.11 15.54
CA VAL A 328 -2.20 0.72 14.63
C VAL A 328 -3.50 -0.08 14.54
N SER A 329 -3.53 -1.41 14.73
CA SER A 329 -4.82 -2.12 14.84
C SER A 329 -5.63 -1.67 16.07
N THR A 330 -4.95 -1.46 17.22
CA THR A 330 -5.59 -0.88 18.42
C THR A 330 -5.99 0.58 18.21
N ALA A 331 -5.16 1.38 17.51
CA ALA A 331 -5.53 2.74 17.15
C ALA A 331 -6.74 2.73 16.19
N ALA A 332 -6.71 1.95 15.11
CA ALA A 332 -7.73 1.85 14.07
C ALA A 332 -9.07 1.30 14.60
N THR A 333 -9.07 0.35 15.54
CA THR A 333 -10.31 -0.11 16.20
C THR A 333 -10.85 0.89 17.22
N THR A 334 -9.98 1.60 17.95
CA THR A 334 -10.39 2.72 18.83
C THR A 334 -10.91 3.91 18.01
N ILE A 335 -10.34 4.14 16.83
CA ILE A 335 -10.79 5.11 15.83
C ILE A 335 -12.13 4.65 15.23
N ALA A 336 -12.28 3.39 14.80
CA ALA A 336 -13.47 2.90 14.13
C ALA A 336 -14.71 2.68 15.04
N SER A 337 -14.61 2.80 16.37
CA SER A 337 -15.73 2.45 17.27
C SER A 337 -15.97 3.37 18.47
N PRO A 338 -17.01 4.22 18.40
CA PRO A 338 -17.75 4.65 19.59
C PRO A 338 -19.27 4.38 19.55
N PHE A 339 -19.85 3.94 18.42
CA PHE A 339 -21.31 3.93 18.23
C PHE A 339 -22.08 2.80 18.96
N GLN A 340 -21.43 1.74 19.44
CA GLN A 340 -22.12 0.66 20.18
C GLN A 340 -22.56 1.02 21.61
N ARG A 341 -22.25 2.22 22.13
CA ARG A 341 -22.72 2.68 23.46
C ARG A 341 -24.06 3.46 23.44
N ALA A 342 -24.66 3.69 22.28
CA ALA A 342 -25.86 4.52 22.16
C ALA A 342 -27.20 3.82 22.50
N SER A 343 -27.20 2.50 22.77
CA SER A 343 -28.44 1.69 22.86
C SER A 343 -28.89 1.27 24.26
N THR A 344 -28.34 1.84 25.35
CA THR A 344 -28.72 1.45 26.73
C THR A 344 -29.01 2.61 27.70
N ILE A 345 -29.34 3.81 27.21
CA ILE A 345 -29.80 4.93 28.08
C ILE A 345 -31.24 5.33 27.74
N SER A 346 -32.18 4.47 28.12
CA SER A 346 -33.56 4.87 28.42
C SER A 346 -34.01 4.17 29.71
N GLY A 347 -34.18 4.93 30.79
CA GLY A 347 -34.37 4.34 32.13
C GLY A 347 -34.13 5.30 33.30
N THR A 348 -34.97 6.34 33.42
CA THR A 348 -34.95 7.23 34.60
C THR A 348 -35.59 6.57 35.83
N SER A 349 -34.79 6.18 36.84
CA SER A 349 -35.32 5.99 38.21
C SER A 349 -34.28 6.06 39.35
N ASN A 350 -34.22 7.23 40.00
CA ASN A 350 -34.26 7.47 41.46
C ASN A 350 -33.64 6.48 42.49
N LYS A 351 -32.84 7.06 43.41
CA LYS A 351 -32.60 6.74 44.86
C LYS A 351 -31.45 5.80 45.33
N ARG A 352 -30.54 6.43 46.09
CA ARG A 352 -29.96 6.06 47.43
C ARG A 352 -29.27 4.69 47.67
N ALA A 353 -27.97 4.76 48.03
CA ALA A 353 -27.34 4.14 49.23
C ALA A 353 -25.82 4.47 49.22
N SER A 354 -25.30 5.39 50.03
CA SER A 354 -24.75 5.16 51.38
C SER A 354 -23.54 4.20 51.45
N THR A 355 -22.34 4.77 51.39
CA THR A 355 -21.08 4.14 51.84
C THR A 355 -21.05 4.02 53.36
N MET A 356 -20.54 2.88 53.87
CA MET A 356 -20.03 2.74 55.23
C MET A 356 -18.80 1.84 55.24
N SER A 357 -17.86 2.17 56.12
CA SER A 357 -16.47 1.69 56.15
C SER A 357 -16.25 0.58 57.18
N THR A 358 -15.11 -0.11 57.11
CA THR A 358 -14.46 -0.69 58.30
C THR A 358 -12.94 -0.55 58.23
N ASP A 359 -12.40 0.34 59.07
CA ASP A 359 -10.99 0.38 59.47
C ASP A 359 -10.75 -0.50 60.71
N SER A 360 -9.48 -0.82 61.00
CA SER A 360 -8.97 -1.08 62.36
C SER A 360 -7.45 -0.79 62.36
N ILE A 361 -6.97 0.33 62.94
CA ILE A 361 -6.60 0.53 64.37
C ILE A 361 -5.25 -0.18 64.69
N ALA A 362 -4.18 0.44 65.24
CA ALA A 362 -4.12 1.60 66.16
C ALA A 362 -2.88 2.56 66.02
N THR A 363 -3.00 3.66 66.77
CA THR A 363 -2.17 4.87 67.07
C THR A 363 -0.92 4.62 67.97
N PRO A 364 -0.03 5.61 68.36
CA PRO A 364 -0.29 7.07 68.49
C PRO A 364 0.82 8.15 68.29
N GLN A 365 0.31 9.39 68.09
CA GLN A 365 0.77 10.72 68.59
C GLN A 365 2.14 11.35 68.22
N SER A 366 2.09 12.52 67.56
CA SER A 366 2.48 13.83 68.16
C SER A 366 2.03 15.03 67.30
N THR A 367 1.98 16.23 67.87
CA THR A 367 1.43 17.50 67.34
C THR A 367 2.28 18.70 67.83
N PRO A 368 1.90 20.00 67.63
CA PRO A 368 1.66 20.82 66.43
C PRO A 368 2.75 21.96 66.38
N PRO A 369 2.51 23.30 66.33
CA PRO A 369 1.52 24.18 65.66
C PRO A 369 2.12 25.42 64.90
N SER A 370 1.23 26.30 64.39
CA SER A 370 1.30 27.79 64.38
C SER A 370 1.55 28.60 63.07
N THR A 371 0.77 29.69 62.98
CA THR A 371 0.55 30.70 61.90
C THR A 371 1.20 32.06 62.28
N PRO A 372 0.86 33.28 61.74
CA PRO A 372 0.27 33.76 60.44
C PRO A 372 1.02 35.01 59.81
N LYS A 373 0.37 35.66 58.80
CA LYS A 373 0.47 37.09 58.33
C LYS A 373 1.44 37.43 57.17
N VAL A 374 1.29 38.51 56.35
CA VAL A 374 0.19 39.43 55.89
C VAL A 374 0.78 40.27 54.73
N SER A 375 0.07 40.47 53.59
CA SER A 375 0.18 41.59 52.58
C SER A 375 1.59 41.88 51.95
N THR A 376 1.82 42.45 50.74
CA THR A 376 1.09 43.48 49.97
C THR A 376 1.65 43.58 48.52
N GLN A 377 0.78 43.94 47.55
CA GLN A 377 1.03 44.74 46.32
C GLN A 377 2.06 44.40 45.20
N MET A 378 1.52 44.46 43.98
CA MET A 378 2.02 45.13 42.75
C MET A 378 3.20 44.57 41.90
N ALA A 379 2.80 44.03 40.74
CA ALA A 379 3.16 44.46 39.38
C ALA A 379 4.61 44.90 39.06
N ARG A 380 5.27 44.18 38.14
CA ARG A 380 5.52 44.67 36.75
C ARG A 380 6.11 43.62 35.79
N SER A 381 5.55 43.62 34.58
CA SER A 381 6.14 43.36 33.26
C SER A 381 7.58 42.78 33.14
N SER A 382 7.63 41.59 32.53
CA SER A 382 8.54 41.18 31.43
C SER A 382 10.06 41.37 31.53
N SER A 383 10.81 40.27 31.54
CA SER A 383 11.73 39.94 30.44
C SER A 383 12.21 38.47 30.47
N SER A 384 12.74 38.07 29.32
CA SER A 384 13.26 36.78 28.85
C SER A 384 14.25 35.99 29.73
N SER A 385 14.31 34.68 29.41
CA SER A 385 15.50 33.82 29.16
C SER A 385 15.93 32.74 30.16
N ILE A 386 15.78 31.49 29.68
CA ILE A 386 16.75 30.36 29.67
C ILE A 386 16.97 29.52 30.96
N MET A 387 17.06 28.19 30.73
CA MET A 387 17.30 27.07 31.67
C MET A 387 16.16 26.81 32.69
N ASP A 388 15.84 25.58 33.09
CA ASP A 388 16.50 24.28 32.86
C ASP A 388 15.46 23.13 32.78
N GLN A 389 15.74 22.04 32.05
CA GLN A 389 14.87 20.84 32.04
C GLN A 389 15.55 19.64 32.74
N PRO A 390 14.96 19.08 33.81
CA PRO A 390 15.21 17.70 34.20
C PRO A 390 14.38 16.73 33.32
N PRO A 391 14.86 15.50 33.08
CA PRO A 391 14.33 14.63 32.02
C PRO A 391 12.99 13.99 32.36
N ARG A 392 12.11 13.85 31.35
CA ARG A 392 10.90 13.03 31.42
C ARG A 392 11.09 11.69 30.69
N SER A 393 10.56 10.64 31.31
CA SER A 393 10.57 9.26 30.85
C SER A 393 9.67 9.03 29.62
N PRO A 394 9.90 7.96 28.83
CA PRO A 394 9.20 7.74 27.57
C PRO A 394 7.82 7.10 27.78
N THR A 395 6.75 7.89 27.69
CA THR A 395 5.36 7.35 27.55
C THR A 395 4.34 8.31 26.93
N THR A 396 4.69 9.56 26.66
CA THR A 396 3.72 10.60 26.23
C THR A 396 3.47 10.67 24.72
N TYR A 397 4.38 10.14 23.88
CA TYR A 397 4.37 10.34 22.43
C TYR A 397 3.13 9.81 21.68
N GLY A 398 2.34 8.89 22.27
CA GLY A 398 1.16 8.32 21.62
C GLY A 398 -0.10 9.21 21.63
N LYS A 399 -0.29 10.06 22.67
CA LYS A 399 -1.56 10.77 22.89
C LYS A 399 -1.73 12.07 22.09
N ASP A 400 -0.64 12.80 21.85
CA ASP A 400 -0.72 14.06 21.12
C ASP A 400 -1.00 13.86 19.62
N VAL A 401 -0.62 12.70 19.06
CA VAL A 401 -0.91 12.33 17.67
C VAL A 401 -2.38 11.93 17.50
N THR A 402 -2.94 11.17 18.44
CA THR A 402 -4.36 10.75 18.39
C THR A 402 -5.30 11.95 18.51
N GLY A 403 -5.07 12.86 19.47
CA GLY A 403 -5.93 14.05 19.61
C GLY A 403 -5.90 15.01 18.42
N GLN A 404 -4.77 15.12 17.71
CA GLN A 404 -4.68 15.90 16.46
C GLN A 404 -5.42 15.22 15.30
N LEU A 405 -5.42 13.88 15.25
CA LEU A 405 -6.16 13.09 14.27
C LEU A 405 -7.67 13.08 14.54
N GLU A 406 -8.10 12.99 15.80
CA GLU A 406 -9.52 13.04 16.19
C GLU A 406 -10.17 14.39 15.85
N PHE A 407 -9.46 15.50 16.07
CA PHE A 407 -9.92 16.83 15.68
C PHE A 407 -10.03 16.97 14.14
N ALA A 408 -8.99 16.59 13.40
CA ALA A 408 -9.02 16.60 11.94
C ALA A 408 -10.12 15.67 11.37
N ARG A 409 -10.40 14.54 12.04
CA ARG A 409 -11.45 13.60 11.63
C ARG A 409 -12.85 14.16 11.83
N GLN A 410 -13.12 14.89 12.92
CA GLN A 410 -14.41 15.56 13.12
C GLN A 410 -14.66 16.67 12.08
N GLU A 411 -13.62 17.33 11.56
CA GLU A 411 -13.74 18.25 10.42
C GLU A 411 -13.97 17.49 9.09
N LEU A 412 -13.35 16.32 8.91
CA LEU A 412 -13.48 15.48 7.70
C LEU A 412 -14.78 14.66 7.64
N ASP A 413 -15.39 14.31 8.77
CA ASP A 413 -16.68 13.61 8.84
C ASP A 413 -17.81 14.40 8.14
N MET A 414 -17.67 15.73 8.05
CA MET A 414 -18.62 16.62 7.38
C MET A 414 -18.48 16.66 5.85
N LEU A 415 -17.40 16.11 5.28
CA LEU A 415 -17.12 16.06 3.83
C LEU A 415 -17.54 14.73 3.16
N GLN A 416 -18.13 13.80 3.93
CA GLN A 416 -18.31 12.39 3.54
C GLN A 416 -19.41 12.09 2.50
N ASN A 417 -20.03 13.09 1.87
CA ASN A 417 -21.26 12.90 1.05
C ASN A 417 -21.07 12.04 -0.21
N TYR A 418 -19.84 11.92 -0.75
CA TYR A 418 -19.60 11.19 -2.00
C TYR A 418 -18.27 10.41 -2.05
N LEU A 419 -17.20 10.88 -1.39
CA LEU A 419 -15.96 10.12 -1.20
C LEU A 419 -15.56 10.12 0.28
N SER A 420 -15.05 8.99 0.77
CA SER A 420 -14.57 8.82 2.14
C SER A 420 -13.06 8.67 2.21
N LEU A 421 -12.42 9.64 2.88
CA LEU A 421 -10.98 9.62 3.16
C LEU A 421 -10.61 8.51 4.16
N GLU A 422 -11.48 8.26 5.15
CA GLU A 422 -11.30 7.16 6.11
C GLU A 422 -11.37 5.79 5.43
N THR A 423 -12.33 5.58 4.52
CA THR A 423 -12.43 4.34 3.73
C THR A 423 -11.14 4.15 2.93
N SER A 424 -10.70 5.17 2.20
CA SER A 424 -9.45 5.16 1.43
C SER A 424 -8.21 4.83 2.29
N LEU A 425 -8.14 5.37 3.52
CA LEU A 425 -7.08 5.07 4.48
C LEU A 425 -7.10 3.60 4.94
N GLN A 426 -8.28 3.07 5.28
CA GLN A 426 -8.41 1.66 5.71
C GLN A 426 -8.03 0.69 4.59
N LEU A 427 -8.44 0.98 3.34
CA LEU A 427 -8.06 0.20 2.17
C LEU A 427 -6.53 0.14 1.99
N ILE A 428 -5.83 1.28 2.12
CA ILE A 428 -4.36 1.32 2.09
C ILE A 428 -3.75 0.50 3.24
N HIS A 429 -4.32 0.52 4.45
CA HIS A 429 -3.83 -0.27 5.57
C HIS A 429 -3.98 -1.79 5.35
N ILE A 430 -5.13 -2.24 4.87
CA ILE A 430 -5.40 -3.65 4.55
C ILE A 430 -4.42 -4.15 3.48
N ASN A 431 -4.22 -3.34 2.43
CA ASN A 431 -3.29 -3.64 1.35
C ASN A 431 -1.84 -3.74 1.85
N LYS A 432 -1.38 -2.75 2.64
CA LYS A 432 -0.05 -2.70 3.27
C LYS A 432 0.18 -3.85 4.27
N GLU A 433 -0.86 -4.42 4.86
CA GLU A 433 -0.76 -5.60 5.71
C GLU A 433 -0.51 -6.89 4.90
N SER A 434 -1.32 -7.09 3.85
CA SER A 434 -1.15 -8.20 2.89
C SER A 434 0.21 -8.16 2.19
N GLU A 435 0.60 -6.99 1.68
CA GLU A 435 1.93 -6.76 1.10
C GLU A 435 3.06 -7.13 2.06
N ARG A 436 2.96 -6.79 3.35
CA ARG A 436 3.99 -7.13 4.34
C ARG A 436 4.11 -8.63 4.55
N ARG A 437 3.00 -9.38 4.53
CA ARG A 437 3.05 -10.84 4.64
C ARG A 437 3.80 -11.45 3.46
N VAL A 438 3.49 -11.02 2.23
CA VAL A 438 4.22 -11.45 1.01
C VAL A 438 5.69 -10.99 1.05
N GLN A 439 5.98 -9.76 1.49
CA GLN A 439 7.34 -9.23 1.58
C GLN A 439 8.26 -10.08 2.47
N GLN A 440 7.75 -10.67 3.55
CA GLN A 440 8.57 -11.57 4.40
C GLN A 440 9.15 -12.77 3.63
N PHE A 441 8.45 -13.27 2.60
CA PHE A 441 8.94 -14.32 1.70
C PHE A 441 9.95 -13.76 0.68
N ILE A 442 9.73 -12.55 0.16
CA ILE A 442 10.68 -11.86 -0.74
C ILE A 442 12.02 -11.63 -0.01
N ASP A 443 11.99 -11.19 1.24
CA ASP A 443 13.14 -10.97 2.13
C ASP A 443 13.92 -12.26 2.51
N ILE A 444 13.47 -13.45 2.09
CA ILE A 444 14.22 -14.71 2.23
C ILE A 444 15.02 -15.03 0.96
N GLY A 445 14.62 -14.49 -0.19
CA GLY A 445 15.39 -14.63 -1.44
C GLY A 445 15.31 -16.01 -2.08
N PHE A 446 14.12 -16.65 -2.10
CA PHE A 446 13.93 -17.93 -2.78
C PHE A 446 14.37 -17.88 -4.26
N PRO A 447 14.99 -18.94 -4.81
CA PRO A 447 15.47 -18.97 -6.19
C PRO A 447 14.39 -19.41 -7.20
N GLY A 448 14.61 -19.08 -8.47
CA GLY A 448 13.83 -19.63 -9.59
C GLY A 448 12.42 -19.02 -9.76
N ARG A 449 11.47 -19.85 -10.19
CA ARG A 449 10.10 -19.43 -10.56
C ARG A 449 9.36 -18.76 -9.38
N MET A 450 9.46 -19.32 -8.18
CA MET A 450 8.74 -18.81 -6.99
C MET A 450 9.11 -17.37 -6.64
N LYS A 451 10.32 -16.89 -7.01
CA LYS A 451 10.66 -15.47 -6.89
C LYS A 451 9.77 -14.59 -7.78
N ALA A 452 9.60 -14.98 -9.04
CA ALA A 452 8.77 -14.24 -9.98
C ALA A 452 7.30 -14.26 -9.55
N ASP A 453 6.80 -15.42 -9.10
CA ASP A 453 5.42 -15.56 -8.63
C ASP A 453 5.18 -14.72 -7.36
N LEU A 454 6.13 -14.68 -6.40
CA LEU A 454 6.09 -13.80 -5.23
C LEU A 454 6.06 -12.30 -5.55
N HIS A 455 6.97 -11.84 -6.43
CA HIS A 455 6.99 -10.44 -6.86
C HIS A 455 5.72 -10.09 -7.64
N HIS A 456 5.23 -10.99 -8.50
CA HIS A 456 3.98 -10.79 -9.23
C HIS A 456 2.77 -10.66 -8.29
N THR A 457 2.63 -11.51 -7.28
CA THR A 457 1.55 -11.41 -6.28
C THR A 457 1.65 -10.11 -5.48
N TYR A 458 2.85 -9.70 -5.07
CA TYR A 458 3.07 -8.40 -4.42
C TYR A 458 2.61 -7.23 -5.29
N GLU A 459 2.94 -7.24 -6.59
CA GLU A 459 2.49 -6.25 -7.57
C GLU A 459 0.96 -6.30 -7.81
N GLN A 460 0.36 -7.49 -7.90
CA GLN A 460 -1.09 -7.65 -8.11
C GLN A 460 -1.91 -7.11 -6.93
N ILE A 461 -1.46 -7.30 -5.69
CA ILE A 461 -2.12 -6.79 -4.49
C ILE A 461 -2.27 -5.25 -4.58
N PHE A 462 -1.22 -4.54 -4.98
CA PHE A 462 -1.27 -3.09 -5.16
C PHE A 462 -2.13 -2.65 -6.36
N ILE A 463 -1.98 -3.33 -7.52
CA ILE A 463 -2.81 -3.10 -8.73
C ILE A 463 -4.29 -3.24 -8.40
N GLN A 464 -4.66 -4.24 -7.60
CA GLN A 464 -6.04 -4.50 -7.23
C GLN A 464 -6.62 -3.45 -6.28
N LEU A 465 -5.80 -2.90 -5.37
CA LEU A 465 -6.18 -1.73 -4.57
C LEU A 465 -6.54 -0.54 -5.48
N LEU A 466 -5.66 -0.19 -6.43
CA LEU A 466 -5.89 0.95 -7.33
C LEU A 466 -7.18 0.79 -8.15
N LYS A 467 -7.40 -0.39 -8.74
CA LYS A 467 -8.62 -0.69 -9.50
C LYS A 467 -9.87 -0.59 -8.65
N THR A 468 -9.85 -1.18 -7.46
CA THR A 468 -11.02 -1.22 -6.55
C THR A 468 -11.33 0.18 -5.99
N LEU A 469 -10.32 0.94 -5.57
CA LEU A 469 -10.49 2.30 -5.08
C LEU A 469 -10.93 3.27 -6.19
N GLY A 470 -10.34 3.17 -7.39
CA GLY A 470 -10.69 3.99 -8.55
C GLY A 470 -12.11 3.72 -9.06
N HIS A 471 -12.41 2.48 -9.47
CA HIS A 471 -13.69 2.15 -10.12
C HIS A 471 -14.86 1.94 -9.16
N THR A 472 -14.63 1.50 -7.91
CA THR A 472 -15.72 1.15 -6.97
C THR A 472 -16.03 2.25 -5.95
N HIS A 473 -15.10 3.20 -5.71
CA HIS A 473 -15.30 4.28 -4.75
C HIS A 473 -15.19 5.68 -5.37
N ILE A 474 -14.11 5.99 -6.11
CA ILE A 474 -13.91 7.32 -6.69
C ILE A 474 -14.90 7.60 -7.83
N GLN A 475 -14.91 6.76 -8.86
CA GLN A 475 -15.76 6.95 -10.06
C GLN A 475 -17.26 7.06 -9.70
N PRO A 476 -17.87 6.18 -8.88
CA PRO A 476 -19.29 6.29 -8.53
C PRO A 476 -19.62 7.53 -7.68
N GLY A 477 -18.68 8.01 -6.87
CA GLY A 477 -18.82 9.26 -6.12
C GLY A 477 -18.88 10.48 -7.05
N PHE A 478 -17.99 10.55 -8.05
CA PHE A 478 -18.02 11.59 -9.08
C PHE A 478 -19.26 11.50 -9.98
N ASP A 479 -19.66 10.31 -10.42
CA ASP A 479 -20.88 10.11 -11.23
C ASP A 479 -22.15 10.55 -10.49
N SER A 480 -22.20 10.30 -9.17
CA SER A 480 -23.30 10.74 -8.30
C SER A 480 -23.35 12.26 -8.14
N ALA A 481 -22.19 12.91 -7.94
CA ALA A 481 -22.09 14.37 -7.86
C ALA A 481 -22.43 15.04 -9.20
N ALA A 482 -21.94 14.50 -10.33
CA ALA A 482 -22.25 14.98 -11.68
C ALA A 482 -23.76 14.82 -12.02
N SER A 483 -24.40 13.75 -11.54
CA SER A 483 -25.85 13.56 -11.64
C SER A 483 -26.62 14.59 -10.82
N ARG A 484 -26.14 14.96 -9.63
CA ARG A 484 -26.74 16.01 -8.79
C ARG A 484 -26.58 17.40 -9.42
N LEU A 485 -25.39 17.76 -9.91
CA LEU A 485 -25.16 18.96 -10.72
C LEU A 485 -26.16 19.02 -11.89
N SER A 486 -26.33 17.90 -12.59
CA SER A 486 -27.25 17.78 -13.73
C SER A 486 -28.73 18.02 -13.40
N SER A 487 -29.13 17.78 -12.16
CA SER A 487 -30.52 17.93 -11.69
C SER A 487 -30.87 19.34 -11.22
N TYR A 488 -29.86 20.20 -11.00
CA TYR A 488 -30.07 21.55 -10.51
C TYR A 488 -30.84 22.41 -11.52
N LYS A 489 -31.83 23.16 -11.03
CA LYS A 489 -32.57 24.15 -11.81
C LYS A 489 -32.25 25.55 -11.30
N PRO A 490 -31.92 26.51 -12.18
CA PRO A 490 -31.81 27.92 -11.82
C PRO A 490 -33.06 28.41 -11.09
N ASN A 491 -32.87 29.14 -9.98
CA ASN A 491 -33.96 29.59 -9.13
C ASN A 491 -33.81 31.07 -8.75
N ALA A 492 -34.93 31.80 -8.68
CA ALA A 492 -34.92 33.28 -8.56
C ALA A 492 -34.49 33.80 -7.18
N ASP A 493 -34.83 33.07 -6.12
CA ASP A 493 -34.46 33.45 -4.75
C ASP A 493 -32.96 33.22 -4.48
N ALA A 494 -32.27 32.41 -5.30
CA ALA A 494 -30.82 32.18 -5.24
C ALA A 494 -29.99 33.29 -5.94
N SER A 495 -30.52 34.51 -6.03
CA SER A 495 -29.81 35.68 -6.58
C SER A 495 -28.67 36.18 -5.66
N ASN A 496 -28.61 35.73 -4.40
CA ASN A 496 -27.59 36.10 -3.42
C ASN A 496 -26.86 34.92 -2.74
N GLU A 497 -27.20 33.67 -3.05
CA GLU A 497 -26.59 32.48 -2.41
C GLU A 497 -25.74 31.66 -3.41
N ASP A 498 -24.79 30.91 -2.85
CA ASP A 498 -23.92 29.98 -3.57
C ASP A 498 -24.73 29.00 -4.43
N VAL A 499 -24.12 28.44 -5.49
CA VAL A 499 -24.72 27.32 -6.24
C VAL A 499 -24.37 26.03 -5.49
N PRO A 500 -25.21 25.49 -4.59
CA PRO A 500 -24.70 24.58 -3.55
C PRO A 500 -24.16 23.25 -4.10
N PRO A 501 -24.78 22.63 -5.13
CA PRO A 501 -24.20 21.46 -5.80
C PRO A 501 -22.83 21.70 -6.45
N LEU A 502 -22.49 22.95 -6.82
CA LEU A 502 -21.19 23.28 -7.39
C LEU A 502 -20.12 23.43 -6.30
N THR A 503 -20.48 24.01 -5.15
CA THR A 503 -19.64 24.03 -3.95
C THR A 503 -19.30 22.61 -3.48
N GLU A 504 -20.33 21.75 -3.32
CA GLU A 504 -20.15 20.33 -2.95
C GLU A 504 -19.28 19.57 -3.94
N PHE A 505 -19.37 19.90 -5.25
CA PHE A 505 -18.51 19.31 -6.26
C PHE A 505 -17.05 19.74 -6.14
N PHE A 506 -16.75 21.02 -5.86
CA PHE A 506 -15.37 21.47 -5.66
C PHE A 506 -14.76 20.92 -4.37
N GLU A 507 -15.55 20.77 -3.30
CA GLU A 507 -15.15 20.02 -2.10
C GLU A 507 -14.80 18.56 -2.43
N LEU A 508 -15.53 17.93 -3.35
CA LEU A 508 -15.23 16.58 -3.82
C LEU A 508 -13.90 16.48 -4.59
N VAL A 509 -13.61 17.47 -5.45
CA VAL A 509 -12.33 17.56 -6.18
C VAL A 509 -11.16 17.67 -5.18
N HIS A 510 -11.29 18.48 -4.13
CA HIS A 510 -10.29 18.54 -3.05
C HIS A 510 -10.07 17.18 -2.37
N VAL A 511 -11.14 16.46 -2.01
CA VAL A 511 -11.01 15.14 -1.36
C VAL A 511 -10.32 14.12 -2.27
N ALA A 512 -10.60 14.16 -3.58
CA ALA A 512 -9.96 13.31 -4.57
C ALA A 512 -8.44 13.58 -4.69
N ASP A 513 -8.03 14.86 -4.74
CA ASP A 513 -6.60 15.25 -4.73
C ASP A 513 -5.88 14.73 -3.47
N VAL A 514 -6.49 14.82 -2.28
CA VAL A 514 -5.89 14.26 -1.06
C VAL A 514 -5.75 12.74 -1.14
N ILE A 515 -6.73 12.02 -1.71
CA ILE A 515 -6.64 10.56 -1.92
C ILE A 515 -5.51 10.22 -2.91
N GLN A 516 -5.37 10.98 -4.00
CA GLN A 516 -4.27 10.82 -4.97
C GLN A 516 -2.91 11.05 -4.31
N GLN A 517 -2.77 12.09 -3.48
CA GLN A 517 -1.55 12.37 -2.72
C GLN A 517 -1.23 11.27 -1.69
N MET A 518 -2.24 10.67 -1.05
CA MET A 518 -2.06 9.54 -0.14
C MET A 518 -1.52 8.30 -0.86
N ILE A 519 -2.07 7.97 -2.04
CA ILE A 519 -1.59 6.85 -2.87
C ILE A 519 -0.19 7.12 -3.41
N GLN A 520 0.09 8.35 -3.87
CA GLN A 520 1.43 8.75 -4.32
C GLN A 520 2.47 8.54 -3.21
N LEU A 521 2.16 8.97 -1.98
CA LEU A 521 3.06 8.83 -0.84
C LEU A 521 3.21 7.36 -0.42
N TYR A 522 2.15 6.56 -0.45
CA TYR A 522 2.21 5.11 -0.22
C TYR A 522 3.09 4.38 -1.25
N TYR A 523 2.93 4.70 -2.53
CA TYR A 523 3.78 4.19 -3.62
C TYR A 523 5.25 4.58 -3.46
N ASP A 524 5.52 5.83 -3.08
CA ASP A 524 6.88 6.34 -2.87
C ASP A 524 7.58 5.71 -1.65
N GLU A 525 6.85 5.43 -0.57
CA GLU A 525 7.41 4.92 0.69
C GLU A 525 7.47 3.38 0.78
N GLU A 526 6.54 2.64 0.17
CA GLU A 526 6.48 1.18 0.25
C GLU A 526 6.81 0.50 -1.09
N ILE A 527 5.99 0.69 -2.12
CA ILE A 527 6.07 -0.05 -3.40
C ILE A 527 7.44 0.12 -4.10
N THR A 528 8.00 1.33 -4.05
CA THR A 528 9.32 1.68 -4.61
C THR A 528 10.48 0.82 -4.03
N LYS A 529 10.30 0.15 -2.88
CA LYS A 529 11.33 -0.74 -2.31
C LYS A 529 11.55 -1.99 -3.17
N ASN A 530 10.50 -2.49 -3.81
CA ASN A 530 10.49 -3.73 -4.58
C ASN A 530 10.29 -3.53 -6.08
N VAL A 531 9.79 -2.36 -6.51
CA VAL A 531 9.47 -2.01 -7.91
C VAL A 531 10.31 -0.82 -8.37
N ASP A 532 10.92 -0.92 -9.56
CA ASP A 532 11.64 0.21 -10.16
C ASP A 532 10.66 1.25 -10.75
N LYS A 533 10.83 2.51 -10.35
CA LYS A 533 10.11 3.68 -10.87
C LYS A 533 10.37 3.95 -12.35
N LEU A 534 11.53 3.55 -12.86
CA LEU A 534 11.96 3.81 -14.24
C LEU A 534 11.46 2.73 -15.21
N ASP A 535 10.97 1.59 -14.71
CA ASP A 535 10.38 0.55 -15.54
C ASP A 535 8.97 0.93 -16.01
N PHE A 536 8.88 1.51 -17.20
CA PHE A 536 7.61 1.85 -17.85
C PHE A 536 6.82 0.61 -18.35
N MET A 537 7.43 -0.57 -18.38
CA MET A 537 6.78 -1.82 -18.76
C MET A 537 6.14 -2.53 -17.56
N ASN A 538 6.50 -2.17 -16.32
CA ASN A 538 5.87 -2.73 -15.13
C ASN A 538 4.37 -2.37 -15.05
N GLU A 539 3.52 -3.36 -14.78
CA GLU A 539 2.06 -3.21 -14.69
C GLU A 539 1.64 -2.28 -13.53
N VAL A 540 2.37 -2.26 -12.42
CA VAL A 540 2.13 -1.31 -11.31
C VAL A 540 2.24 0.14 -11.78
N ASN A 541 3.28 0.44 -12.55
CA ASN A 541 3.55 1.79 -13.04
C ASN A 541 2.56 2.22 -14.14
N LYS A 542 1.99 1.26 -14.87
CA LYS A 542 0.88 1.48 -15.81
C LYS A 542 -0.43 1.73 -15.07
N GLU A 543 -0.77 0.91 -14.09
CA GLU A 543 -2.01 1.03 -13.33
C GLU A 543 -2.05 2.32 -12.50
N LYS A 544 -0.93 2.71 -11.88
CA LYS A 544 -0.81 4.02 -11.20
C LYS A 544 -1.18 5.18 -12.13
N LYS A 545 -0.66 5.18 -13.37
CA LYS A 545 -0.98 6.18 -14.38
C LYS A 545 -2.41 6.05 -14.93
N SER A 546 -2.99 4.86 -14.88
CA SER A 546 -4.39 4.60 -15.22
C SER A 546 -5.32 5.22 -14.18
N PHE A 547 -5.04 5.00 -12.90
CA PHE A 547 -5.74 5.60 -11.76
C PHE A 547 -5.67 7.13 -11.76
N GLU A 548 -4.49 7.71 -12.00
CA GLU A 548 -4.33 9.17 -12.11
C GLU A 548 -5.21 9.75 -13.23
N ARG A 549 -5.18 9.15 -14.43
CA ARG A 549 -6.02 9.58 -15.56
C ARG A 549 -7.51 9.41 -15.28
N LEU A 550 -7.92 8.33 -14.62
CA LEU A 550 -9.32 8.11 -14.25
C LEU A 550 -9.83 9.23 -13.35
N LEU A 551 -9.00 9.68 -12.40
CA LEU A 551 -9.33 10.80 -11.52
C LEU A 551 -9.40 12.11 -12.32
N ASP A 552 -8.39 12.41 -13.14
CA ASP A 552 -8.37 13.58 -14.04
C ASP A 552 -9.61 13.62 -14.96
N ASP A 553 -9.98 12.49 -15.56
CA ASP A 553 -11.14 12.36 -16.45
C ASP A 553 -12.47 12.56 -15.69
N CYS A 554 -12.60 12.06 -14.45
CA CYS A 554 -13.76 12.30 -13.61
C CYS A 554 -13.89 13.78 -13.23
N VAL A 555 -12.78 14.41 -12.85
CA VAL A 555 -12.72 15.83 -12.51
C VAL A 555 -13.05 16.70 -13.73
N ALA A 556 -12.49 16.42 -14.90
CA ALA A 556 -12.74 17.16 -16.13
C ALA A 556 -14.22 17.10 -16.57
N GLN A 557 -14.84 15.92 -16.53
CA GLN A 557 -16.26 15.73 -16.87
C GLN A 557 -17.18 16.49 -15.90
N GLY A 558 -16.92 16.39 -14.60
CA GLY A 558 -17.70 17.12 -13.59
C GLY A 558 -17.50 18.64 -13.68
N MET A 559 -16.29 19.11 -14.01
CA MET A 559 -16.01 20.53 -14.24
C MET A 559 -16.78 21.10 -15.43
N ASP A 560 -16.82 20.43 -16.60
CA ASP A 560 -17.61 20.91 -17.75
C ASP A 560 -19.10 21.02 -17.40
N ARG A 561 -19.62 20.02 -16.68
CA ARG A 561 -21.01 20.05 -16.20
C ARG A 561 -21.24 21.18 -15.19
N GLY A 562 -20.28 21.43 -14.29
CA GLY A 562 -20.31 22.54 -13.34
C GLY A 562 -20.30 23.91 -14.03
N ILE A 563 -19.47 24.09 -15.08
CA ILE A 563 -19.48 25.30 -15.93
C ILE A 563 -20.87 25.49 -16.55
N GLN A 564 -21.47 24.42 -17.10
CA GLN A 564 -22.79 24.51 -17.71
C GLN A 564 -23.88 24.93 -16.72
N VAL A 565 -23.86 24.40 -15.49
CA VAL A 565 -24.81 24.78 -14.42
C VAL A 565 -24.61 26.24 -14.01
N LEU A 566 -23.37 26.66 -13.75
CA LEU A 566 -23.03 28.04 -13.38
C LEU A 566 -23.49 29.04 -14.44
N LEU A 567 -23.23 28.74 -15.72
CA LEU A 567 -23.59 29.63 -16.81
C LEU A 567 -25.10 29.63 -17.11
N SER A 568 -25.81 28.54 -16.83
CA SER A 568 -27.27 28.50 -16.86
C SER A 568 -27.89 29.40 -15.77
N GLN A 569 -27.28 29.46 -14.58
CA GLN A 569 -27.68 30.41 -13.54
C GLN A 569 -27.39 31.87 -13.96
N VAL A 570 -26.24 32.13 -14.60
CA VAL A 570 -25.92 33.47 -15.14
C VAL A 570 -26.90 33.89 -16.24
N GLU A 571 -27.22 33.02 -17.19
CA GLU A 571 -28.23 33.29 -18.22
C GLU A 571 -29.61 33.56 -17.59
N PHE A 572 -29.98 32.81 -16.55
CA PHE A 572 -31.21 33.03 -15.78
C PHE A 572 -31.23 34.41 -15.09
N ILE A 573 -30.15 34.81 -14.40
CA ILE A 573 -30.02 36.13 -13.74
C ILE A 573 -30.17 37.24 -14.78
N LEU A 574 -29.43 37.16 -15.89
CA LEU A 574 -29.52 38.15 -16.96
C LEU A 574 -30.94 38.22 -17.55
N ALA A 575 -31.60 37.08 -17.78
CA ALA A 575 -32.94 37.05 -18.37
C ALA A 575 -34.06 37.56 -17.45
N HIS A 576 -33.96 37.38 -16.13
CA HIS A 576 -35.03 37.72 -15.17
C HIS A 576 -34.80 39.04 -14.43
N GLU A 577 -33.55 39.43 -14.20
CA GLU A 577 -33.25 40.65 -13.43
C GLU A 577 -33.04 41.90 -14.29
N GLN A 578 -32.53 41.75 -15.51
CA GLN A 578 -32.31 42.88 -16.41
C GLN A 578 -33.65 43.35 -16.98
N ARG A 579 -34.05 44.58 -16.63
CA ARG A 579 -35.32 45.16 -17.09
C ARG A 579 -35.11 45.92 -18.40
N LYS A 580 -36.17 46.08 -19.20
CA LYS A 580 -36.08 46.83 -20.47
C LYS A 580 -35.82 48.32 -20.23
N GLU A 581 -36.34 48.83 -19.13
CA GLU A 581 -36.16 50.20 -18.65
C GLU A 581 -34.70 50.49 -18.24
N ASP A 582 -33.86 49.45 -18.09
CA ASP A 582 -32.48 49.62 -17.65
C ASP A 582 -31.53 50.15 -18.73
N TYR A 583 -31.78 49.78 -19.99
CA TYR A 583 -31.08 50.31 -21.16
C TYR A 583 -31.95 51.21 -22.05
N ASN A 584 -33.26 51.27 -21.80
CA ASN A 584 -34.19 52.22 -22.43
C ASN A 584 -34.98 53.02 -21.38
N PRO A 585 -34.31 53.86 -20.55
CA PRO A 585 -34.99 54.71 -19.57
C PRO A 585 -35.87 55.78 -20.27
N PRO A 586 -36.98 56.21 -19.66
CA PRO A 586 -37.80 57.30 -20.21
C PRO A 586 -37.04 58.63 -20.21
N SER A 587 -37.34 59.48 -21.19
CA SER A 587 -36.55 60.68 -21.56
C SER A 587 -36.43 61.81 -20.51
N ASP A 588 -37.01 61.63 -19.31
CA ASP A 588 -37.00 62.61 -18.21
C ASP A 588 -36.27 62.06 -16.95
N ALA A 589 -35.64 60.88 -17.07
CA ALA A 589 -34.88 60.25 -16.00
C ALA A 589 -33.39 60.59 -16.07
N MET A 590 -32.83 61.10 -14.96
CA MET A 590 -31.38 61.26 -14.82
C MET A 590 -30.66 59.91 -14.90
N PRO A 591 -29.57 59.75 -15.69
CA PRO A 591 -28.86 58.49 -15.82
C PRO A 591 -28.12 58.13 -14.53
N ASP A 592 -28.46 56.99 -13.91
CA ASP A 592 -27.61 56.38 -12.88
C ASP A 592 -26.39 55.75 -13.56
N LEU A 593 -25.20 56.27 -13.22
CA LEU A 593 -23.92 55.83 -13.77
C LEU A 593 -23.42 54.51 -13.16
N LYS A 594 -24.15 53.94 -12.19
CA LYS A 594 -23.83 52.63 -11.61
C LYS A 594 -24.18 51.48 -12.58
N PRO A 595 -23.48 50.34 -12.48
CA PRO A 595 -23.89 49.13 -13.18
C PRO A 595 -25.34 48.71 -12.83
N THR A 596 -25.98 47.94 -13.70
CA THR A 596 -27.31 47.35 -13.45
C THR A 596 -27.29 46.39 -12.26
N LYS A 597 -28.47 46.04 -11.73
CA LYS A 597 -28.57 44.98 -10.71
C LYS A 597 -28.10 43.64 -11.29
N ALA A 598 -28.64 43.26 -12.45
CA ALA A 598 -28.28 42.02 -13.13
C ALA A 598 -26.76 41.90 -13.40
N CYS A 599 -26.08 43.00 -13.77
CA CYS A 599 -24.63 43.04 -13.95
C CYS A 599 -23.86 42.77 -12.66
N ARG A 600 -24.20 43.46 -11.56
CA ARG A 600 -23.56 43.21 -10.26
C ARG A 600 -23.78 41.78 -9.80
N ASP A 601 -25.00 41.28 -9.90
CA ASP A 601 -25.40 40.01 -9.32
C ASP A 601 -24.86 38.84 -10.19
N THR A 602 -24.78 39.01 -11.51
CA THR A 602 -24.03 38.14 -12.44
C THR A 602 -22.54 38.09 -12.09
N ILE A 603 -21.89 39.24 -11.91
CA ILE A 603 -20.47 39.31 -11.56
C ILE A 603 -20.23 38.70 -10.17
N GLN A 604 -21.14 38.89 -9.21
CA GLN A 604 -21.05 38.30 -7.89
C GLN A 604 -21.16 36.78 -7.95
N CYS A 605 -22.17 36.24 -8.64
CA CYS A 605 -22.34 34.80 -8.87
C CYS A 605 -21.09 34.17 -9.49
N LEU A 606 -20.54 34.78 -10.55
CA LEU A 606 -19.30 34.31 -11.19
C LEU A 606 -18.08 34.42 -10.26
N LYS A 607 -17.91 35.53 -9.53
CA LYS A 607 -16.79 35.71 -8.59
C LYS A 607 -16.80 34.69 -7.46
N THR A 608 -17.96 34.45 -6.84
CA THR A 608 -18.05 33.50 -5.74
C THR A 608 -17.63 32.10 -6.19
N ASN A 609 -18.26 31.57 -7.25
CA ASN A 609 -17.97 30.23 -7.75
C ASN A 609 -16.56 30.08 -8.35
N THR A 610 -16.01 31.12 -9.00
CA THR A 610 -14.61 31.08 -9.48
C THR A 610 -13.60 31.18 -8.35
N SER A 611 -13.91 31.87 -7.24
CA SER A 611 -13.02 31.97 -6.08
C SER A 611 -12.90 30.65 -5.31
N MET A 612 -13.96 29.83 -5.28
CA MET A 612 -13.94 28.51 -4.62
C MET A 612 -12.95 27.54 -5.27
N LEU A 613 -12.67 27.69 -6.57
CA LEU A 613 -11.69 26.85 -7.28
C LEU A 613 -10.23 27.28 -7.01
N VAL A 614 -10.00 28.48 -6.49
CA VAL A 614 -8.65 29.03 -6.26
C VAL A 614 -8.00 28.33 -5.06
N GLY A 615 -7.18 27.32 -5.37
CA GLY A 615 -6.56 26.43 -4.39
C GLY A 615 -7.16 25.02 -4.34
N ALA A 616 -8.14 24.72 -5.20
CA ALA A 616 -8.79 23.41 -5.29
C ALA A 616 -8.26 22.53 -6.43
N ALA A 617 -7.80 23.16 -7.51
CA ALA A 617 -7.26 22.47 -8.69
C ALA A 617 -5.84 22.95 -9.00
N GLU A 618 -5.08 22.13 -9.74
CA GLU A 618 -3.80 22.58 -10.28
C GLU A 618 -4.01 23.81 -11.17
N LYS A 619 -3.03 24.71 -11.17
CA LYS A 619 -3.06 25.97 -11.94
C LYS A 619 -3.43 25.75 -13.42
N GLY A 620 -2.93 24.69 -14.06
CA GLY A 620 -3.24 24.38 -15.46
C GLY A 620 -4.74 24.13 -15.67
N THR A 621 -5.34 23.28 -14.85
CA THR A 621 -6.78 22.98 -14.85
C THR A 621 -7.62 24.23 -14.55
N MET A 622 -7.18 25.04 -13.58
CA MET A 622 -7.82 26.32 -13.25
C MET A 622 -7.77 27.34 -14.40
N ASP A 623 -6.63 27.46 -15.10
CA ASP A 623 -6.49 28.35 -16.26
C ASP A 623 -7.41 27.90 -17.42
N LEU A 624 -7.54 26.59 -17.68
CA LEU A 624 -8.49 26.05 -18.67
C LEU A 624 -9.95 26.35 -18.27
N PHE A 625 -10.30 26.15 -17.00
CA PHE A 625 -11.65 26.41 -16.47
C PHE A 625 -12.03 27.89 -16.58
N PHE A 626 -11.16 28.81 -16.18
CA PHE A 626 -11.40 30.25 -16.32
C PHE A 626 -11.45 30.70 -17.79
N SER A 627 -10.67 30.07 -18.66
CA SER A 627 -10.74 30.33 -20.10
C SER A 627 -12.11 29.89 -20.66
N GLU A 628 -12.59 28.70 -20.31
CA GLU A 628 -13.86 28.20 -20.83
C GLU A 628 -15.08 28.96 -20.27
N ILE A 629 -15.05 29.36 -19.00
CA ILE A 629 -16.05 30.30 -18.44
C ILE A 629 -16.04 31.61 -19.21
N GLY A 630 -14.88 32.24 -19.40
CA GLY A 630 -14.78 33.54 -20.07
C GLY A 630 -15.32 33.50 -21.51
N ARG A 631 -15.03 32.42 -22.25
CA ARG A 631 -15.53 32.19 -23.61
C ARG A 631 -17.05 32.00 -23.66
N ARG A 632 -17.59 31.04 -22.90
CA ARG A 632 -19.04 30.77 -22.90
C ARG A 632 -19.84 31.94 -22.31
N PHE A 633 -19.31 32.64 -21.31
CA PHE A 633 -19.94 33.85 -20.77
C PHE A 633 -20.00 34.98 -21.80
N PHE A 634 -18.95 35.18 -22.61
CA PHE A 634 -18.97 36.13 -23.72
C PHE A 634 -20.10 35.84 -24.72
N GLU A 635 -20.32 34.57 -25.06
CA GLU A 635 -21.39 34.14 -25.97
C GLU A 635 -22.79 34.39 -25.39
N ILE A 636 -23.01 34.08 -24.10
CA ILE A 636 -24.27 34.35 -23.39
C ILE A 636 -24.52 35.86 -23.31
N LEU A 637 -23.50 36.63 -22.94
CA LEU A 637 -23.59 38.09 -22.84
C LEU A 637 -23.91 38.72 -24.20
N CYS A 638 -23.23 38.31 -25.28
CA CYS A 638 -23.53 38.78 -26.64
C CYS A 638 -24.98 38.48 -27.05
N LYS A 639 -25.49 37.26 -26.80
CA LYS A 639 -26.88 36.89 -27.08
C LYS A 639 -27.87 37.73 -26.27
N HIS A 640 -27.62 37.90 -24.97
CA HIS A 640 -28.48 38.70 -24.09
C HIS A 640 -28.53 40.17 -24.52
N LEU A 641 -27.38 40.79 -24.79
CA LEU A 641 -27.30 42.20 -25.18
C LEU A 641 -27.99 42.46 -26.53
N LYS A 642 -27.89 41.53 -27.49
CA LYS A 642 -28.59 41.61 -28.79
C LYS A 642 -30.13 41.59 -28.67
N LEU A 643 -30.69 41.12 -27.55
CA LEU A 643 -32.14 41.12 -27.29
C LEU A 643 -32.65 42.41 -26.65
N GLN A 644 -31.77 43.28 -26.15
CA GLN A 644 -32.15 44.52 -25.50
C GLN A 644 -32.28 45.66 -26.51
N THR A 645 -33.14 46.63 -26.20
CA THR A 645 -33.19 47.90 -26.93
C THR A 645 -32.53 48.98 -26.09
N VAL A 646 -31.62 49.75 -26.70
CA VAL A 646 -30.79 50.73 -26.00
C VAL A 646 -31.06 52.12 -26.55
N ASN A 647 -31.32 53.10 -25.67
CA ASN A 647 -31.34 54.52 -26.03
C ASN A 647 -30.07 55.23 -25.54
N GLU A 648 -29.86 56.48 -25.97
CA GLU A 648 -28.64 57.24 -25.68
C GLU A 648 -28.35 57.38 -24.17
N MET A 649 -29.38 57.65 -23.37
CA MET A 649 -29.28 57.77 -21.91
C MET A 649 -28.99 56.42 -21.23
N GLY A 650 -29.57 55.33 -21.73
CA GLY A 650 -29.23 53.97 -21.33
C GLY A 650 -27.84 53.52 -21.79
N GLY A 651 -27.29 54.14 -22.85
CA GLY A 651 -25.93 53.90 -23.36
C GLY A 651 -24.85 54.18 -22.31
N PHE A 652 -25.01 55.21 -21.48
CA PHE A 652 -24.11 55.50 -20.36
C PHE A 652 -24.09 54.36 -19.32
N ARG A 653 -25.25 53.78 -19.02
CA ARG A 653 -25.40 52.65 -18.10
C ARG A 653 -24.89 51.34 -18.71
N TYR A 654 -25.10 51.13 -20.02
CA TYR A 654 -24.51 50.04 -20.80
C TYR A 654 -22.97 50.09 -20.77
N ILE A 655 -22.35 51.27 -20.90
CA ILE A 655 -20.88 51.44 -20.72
C ILE A 655 -20.45 51.04 -19.30
N SER A 656 -21.22 51.41 -18.27
CA SER A 656 -20.92 51.04 -16.87
C SER A 656 -20.89 49.51 -16.70
N ASP A 657 -21.85 48.80 -17.29
CA ASP A 657 -21.89 47.34 -17.29
C ASP A 657 -20.73 46.71 -18.06
N MET A 658 -20.43 47.19 -19.28
CA MET A 658 -19.31 46.65 -20.06
C MET A 658 -17.95 46.88 -19.39
N ASN A 659 -17.79 47.99 -18.66
CA ASN A 659 -16.62 48.21 -17.80
C ASN A 659 -16.56 47.17 -16.67
N ALA A 660 -17.66 46.95 -15.95
CA ALA A 660 -17.70 46.00 -14.83
C ALA A 660 -17.43 44.55 -15.28
N TYR A 661 -17.98 44.11 -16.42
CA TYR A 661 -17.68 42.80 -17.00
C TYR A 661 -16.22 42.69 -17.46
N TYR A 662 -15.68 43.73 -18.11
CA TYR A 662 -14.27 43.78 -18.51
C TYR A 662 -13.33 43.68 -17.30
N ASP A 663 -13.58 44.45 -16.23
CA ASP A 663 -12.76 44.45 -15.02
C ASP A 663 -12.80 43.07 -14.31
N PHE A 664 -13.96 42.39 -14.32
CA PHE A 664 -14.06 41.01 -13.84
C PHE A 664 -13.21 40.04 -14.68
N ILE A 665 -13.34 40.05 -16.00
CA ILE A 665 -12.55 39.15 -16.88
C ILE A 665 -11.04 39.45 -16.80
N GLN A 666 -10.66 40.73 -16.64
CA GLN A 666 -9.27 41.11 -16.40
C GLN A 666 -8.76 40.52 -15.07
N SER A 667 -9.60 40.40 -14.04
CA SER A 667 -9.23 39.78 -12.77
C SER A 667 -8.93 38.28 -12.87
N LEU A 668 -9.53 37.56 -13.83
CA LEU A 668 -9.24 36.15 -14.14
C LEU A 668 -7.89 35.93 -14.86
N ARG A 669 -7.24 37.01 -15.32
CA ARG A 669 -5.90 37.03 -15.97
C ARG A 669 -5.76 36.21 -17.27
N GLN A 670 -6.87 35.83 -17.92
CA GLN A 670 -6.87 35.02 -19.15
C GLN A 670 -6.62 35.85 -20.42
N LYS A 671 -5.34 35.88 -20.86
CA LYS A 671 -4.86 36.70 -22.00
C LYS A 671 -5.60 36.47 -23.31
N THR A 672 -6.15 35.27 -23.53
CA THR A 672 -6.89 34.89 -24.74
C THR A 672 -8.24 35.59 -24.84
N ILE A 673 -8.87 35.93 -23.70
CA ILE A 673 -10.28 36.36 -23.66
C ILE A 673 -10.43 37.84 -23.29
N THR A 674 -9.50 38.43 -22.54
CA THR A 674 -9.52 39.88 -22.24
C THR A 674 -9.72 40.77 -23.50
N PRO A 675 -9.13 40.47 -24.68
CA PRO A 675 -9.36 41.25 -25.90
C PRO A 675 -10.81 41.26 -26.41
N TYR A 676 -11.57 40.18 -26.21
CA TYR A 676 -12.97 40.09 -26.62
C TYR A 676 -13.86 41.02 -25.78
N PHE A 677 -13.64 41.06 -24.45
CA PHE A 677 -14.34 41.98 -23.56
C PHE A 677 -13.89 43.44 -23.76
N LEU A 678 -12.63 43.66 -24.16
CA LEU A 678 -12.16 44.99 -24.59
C LEU A 678 -12.88 45.46 -25.86
N ALA A 679 -13.13 44.55 -26.83
CA ALA A 679 -13.92 44.86 -28.02
C ALA A 679 -15.39 45.18 -27.68
N LEU A 680 -16.03 44.49 -26.72
CA LEU A 680 -17.37 44.86 -26.21
C LEU A 680 -17.39 46.22 -25.51
N LYS A 681 -16.34 46.55 -24.73
CA LYS A 681 -16.16 47.86 -24.11
C LYS A 681 -15.97 48.97 -25.16
N SER A 682 -15.23 48.71 -26.24
CA SER A 682 -15.13 49.61 -27.40
C SER A 682 -16.48 49.75 -28.13
N LEU A 683 -17.24 48.65 -28.26
CA LEU A 683 -18.56 48.62 -28.89
C LEU A 683 -19.57 49.46 -28.13
N ALA A 684 -19.52 49.49 -26.79
CA ALA A 684 -20.48 50.24 -25.98
C ALA A 684 -20.59 51.74 -26.34
N ASN A 685 -19.51 52.34 -26.90
CA ASN A 685 -19.53 53.72 -27.41
C ASN A 685 -20.54 53.94 -28.56
N LEU A 686 -20.91 52.87 -29.29
CA LEU A 686 -21.91 52.88 -30.36
C LEU A 686 -23.27 53.44 -29.92
N TYR A 687 -23.60 53.32 -28.63
CA TYR A 687 -24.89 53.73 -28.07
C TYR A 687 -24.96 55.19 -27.61
N ILE A 688 -23.82 55.89 -27.51
CA ILE A 688 -23.77 57.30 -27.05
C ILE A 688 -23.61 58.28 -28.22
N ILE A 689 -23.16 57.82 -29.40
CA ILE A 689 -22.97 58.68 -30.57
C ILE A 689 -24.35 59.08 -31.15
N GLU A 690 -24.59 60.39 -31.30
CA GLU A 690 -25.77 60.94 -31.99
C GLU A 690 -25.66 60.85 -33.53
N SER A 691 -24.44 61.06 -34.05
CA SER A 691 -24.19 61.22 -35.49
C SER A 691 -24.14 59.90 -36.26
N ALA A 692 -25.06 59.73 -37.23
CA ALA A 692 -25.12 58.53 -38.07
C ALA A 692 -23.89 58.32 -38.98
N THR A 693 -23.14 59.37 -39.34
CA THR A 693 -21.88 59.25 -40.10
C THR A 693 -20.76 58.67 -39.25
N ASP A 694 -20.78 58.97 -37.96
CA ASP A 694 -19.72 58.65 -37.02
C ASP A 694 -19.94 57.22 -36.48
N ILE A 695 -21.22 56.83 -36.31
CA ILE A 695 -21.64 55.43 -36.14
C ILE A 695 -21.16 54.56 -37.31
N LYS A 696 -21.37 55.00 -38.56
CA LYS A 696 -20.90 54.27 -39.75
C LYS A 696 -19.37 54.13 -39.74
N SER A 697 -18.65 55.22 -39.47
CA SER A 697 -17.19 55.22 -39.39
C SER A 697 -16.68 54.27 -38.29
N LEU A 698 -17.35 54.23 -37.14
CA LEU A 698 -17.03 53.34 -36.02
C LEU A 698 -17.23 51.85 -36.39
N ILE A 699 -18.30 51.49 -37.10
CA ILE A 699 -18.59 50.11 -37.51
C ILE A 699 -17.53 49.57 -38.50
N HIS A 700 -16.94 50.43 -39.33
CA HIS A 700 -15.88 50.05 -40.27
C HIS A 700 -14.45 50.10 -39.69
N ASP A 701 -14.27 50.60 -38.46
CA ASP A 701 -12.98 50.66 -37.74
C ASP A 701 -12.63 49.30 -37.10
N LEU A 702 -12.19 48.35 -37.93
CA LEU A 702 -11.85 46.99 -37.50
C LEU A 702 -10.62 46.92 -36.58
N GLU A 703 -9.71 47.90 -36.66
CA GLU A 703 -8.52 47.96 -35.80
C GLU A 703 -8.92 48.19 -34.33
N ARG A 704 -9.93 49.03 -34.08
CA ARG A 704 -10.48 49.31 -32.75
C ARG A 704 -11.17 48.13 -32.06
N TYR A 705 -11.53 47.09 -32.82
CA TYR A 705 -12.06 45.83 -32.31
C TYR A 705 -11.04 44.68 -32.35
N HIS A 706 -9.75 45.00 -32.59
CA HIS A 706 -8.65 44.04 -32.70
C HIS A 706 -8.86 42.94 -33.75
N GLY A 707 -9.72 43.18 -34.76
CA GLY A 707 -10.13 42.18 -35.75
C GLY A 707 -10.96 41.00 -35.20
N LEU A 708 -11.47 41.07 -33.96
CA LEU A 708 -12.17 39.97 -33.29
C LEU A 708 -13.68 39.93 -33.56
N MET A 709 -14.27 41.05 -33.97
CA MET A 709 -15.68 41.14 -34.37
C MET A 709 -15.78 41.48 -35.85
N ARG A 710 -16.68 40.80 -36.55
CA ARG A 710 -16.94 41.04 -37.97
C ARG A 710 -17.96 42.17 -38.13
N VAL A 711 -17.98 42.77 -39.32
CA VAL A 711 -18.86 43.91 -39.63
C VAL A 711 -20.34 43.55 -39.47
N GLU A 712 -20.72 42.32 -39.80
CA GLU A 712 -22.09 41.80 -39.64
C GLU A 712 -22.50 41.75 -38.16
N ASP A 713 -21.61 41.26 -37.29
CA ASP A 713 -21.84 41.19 -35.85
C ASP A 713 -22.01 42.60 -35.24
N LEU A 714 -21.22 43.58 -35.71
CA LEU A 714 -21.35 44.99 -35.34
C LEU A 714 -22.67 45.61 -35.80
N PHE A 715 -23.15 45.26 -37.00
CA PHE A 715 -24.46 45.68 -37.50
C PHE A 715 -25.63 45.12 -36.68
N GLU A 716 -25.53 43.89 -36.19
CA GLU A 716 -26.55 43.32 -35.30
C GLU A 716 -26.64 44.09 -33.97
N PHE A 717 -25.50 44.50 -33.38
CA PHE A 717 -25.52 45.38 -32.20
C PHE A 717 -26.01 46.80 -32.51
N ALA A 718 -25.67 47.36 -33.69
CA ALA A 718 -26.22 48.66 -34.10
C ALA A 718 -27.75 48.62 -34.24
N ALA A 719 -28.32 47.47 -34.62
CA ALA A 719 -29.75 47.25 -34.72
C ALA A 719 -30.51 47.26 -33.38
N CYS A 720 -29.80 47.13 -32.25
CA CYS A 720 -30.34 47.23 -30.90
C CYS A 720 -30.64 48.68 -30.47
N ARG A 721 -30.20 49.70 -31.22
CA ARG A 721 -30.49 51.11 -30.89
C ARG A 721 -31.97 51.45 -31.10
N SER A 722 -32.54 52.24 -30.19
CA SER A 722 -33.94 52.70 -30.27
C SER A 722 -34.24 53.57 -31.50
N ASP A 723 -33.26 54.31 -32.00
CA ASP A 723 -33.34 55.17 -33.19
C ASP A 723 -32.96 54.44 -34.50
N TRP A 724 -32.58 53.15 -34.43
CA TRP A 724 -32.12 52.37 -35.58
C TRP A 724 -32.99 52.49 -36.84
N PRO A 725 -34.34 52.45 -36.78
CA PRO A 725 -35.18 52.59 -37.98
C PRO A 725 -34.97 53.90 -38.76
N VAL A 726 -34.50 54.96 -38.09
CA VAL A 726 -34.21 56.27 -38.68
C VAL A 726 -32.81 56.27 -39.31
N ILE A 727 -31.79 55.84 -38.54
CA ILE A 727 -30.38 55.92 -38.96
C ILE A 727 -29.96 54.81 -39.93
N LYS A 728 -30.66 53.67 -39.97
CA LYS A 728 -30.33 52.48 -40.78
C LYS A 728 -29.96 52.79 -42.24
N ARG A 729 -30.70 53.69 -42.92
CA ARG A 729 -30.43 54.03 -44.33
C ARG A 729 -29.11 54.78 -44.56
N VAL A 730 -28.63 55.51 -43.56
CA VAL A 730 -27.37 56.26 -43.63
C VAL A 730 -26.19 55.34 -43.33
N VAL A 731 -26.35 54.46 -42.33
CA VAL A 731 -25.30 53.52 -41.90
C VAL A 731 -25.09 52.38 -42.92
N GLN A 732 -26.17 51.84 -43.50
CA GLN A 732 -26.08 50.73 -44.47
C GLN A 732 -25.78 51.14 -45.92
N LYS A 733 -25.62 52.44 -46.20
CA LYS A 733 -25.62 53.01 -47.56
C LYS A 733 -24.59 52.37 -48.51
N ASP A 734 -23.47 51.89 -48.00
CA ASP A 734 -22.36 51.34 -48.81
C ASP A 734 -22.36 49.80 -48.83
N MET A 735 -23.21 49.14 -48.03
CA MET A 735 -23.31 47.68 -47.98
C MET A 735 -24.04 47.10 -49.21
N THR A 736 -24.95 47.88 -49.79
CA THR A 736 -25.62 47.55 -51.07
C THR A 736 -24.70 47.66 -52.27
N ASP A 737 -23.64 48.47 -52.19
CA ASP A 737 -22.70 48.68 -53.29
C ASP A 737 -21.62 47.58 -53.32
N CYS A 738 -21.33 46.94 -52.17
CA CYS A 738 -20.39 45.82 -52.06
C CYS A 738 -21.03 44.42 -52.21
N SER A 739 -22.33 44.33 -52.52
CA SER A 739 -23.02 43.07 -52.83
C SER A 739 -23.27 42.85 -54.34
N ILE A 740 -22.69 43.72 -55.19
CA ILE A 740 -22.63 43.57 -56.65
C ILE A 740 -21.18 43.78 -57.13
N MET A 741 -20.27 42.93 -56.63
CA MET A 741 -18.97 42.58 -57.22
C MET A 741 -18.58 41.16 -56.77
#